data_AF-A0A2N0AJ31-F1
#
_entry.id   AF-A0A2N0AJ31-F1
#
_cell.length_a   1.000
_cell.length_b   1.000
_cell.length_c   1.000
_cell.angle_alpha   90.00
_cell.angle_beta   90.00
_cell.angle_gamma   90.00
#
_symmetry.space_group_name_H-M   'P 1'
#
loop_
_entity.id
_entity.type
_entity.pdbx_description
1 polymer ?
#
loop_
_entity_poly.entity_id
_entity_poly.type
_entity_poly.pdbx_seq_one_letter_code
_entity_poly.pdbx_strand_id
1 'polypeptide(L)'
;MIPIPELSTNPTTIEYFWYNLPWAIPNFFTTFVGLTLTSLGILALKRSENRKLLFSFICFSFSFASLGFVLSLRTLIQDQPTLLFWNRIGYFGVILLSPSAAYLTYYLTNQSYRYLIISGFSAMFTLAFGYYGLFTHYDFTGGWFIYSFGKYPIAELPLKIWGVVLVINYLFIYTPISFHYWIKNQVDYESKKFLFLGLHICSFLLITNLLSLVGYPVFPLSSFAFLPLSILGYGIFRSDFLNLNDLLFKQRGLFYFLSGFITTILILIAYLVSFYLHPNDQLTAYNRPYFLIPLFSSVVVFALAIYIAGSNPDIKLNMLASISFFLAGAFTIVMVIFKFDLPLIVHRRLEQIFYTLFVFTPGIHLRFCYALFGKKSPKLIRLMDFGSLLLAFILWTPYFFGGFYEYSFGRMSAANIGLNAFGFFGMVGMTFFLKEWIQIWKETHNKMANLIVLSLFFGDFLIFLNLPATMGIPLYPIGELQFIPALLISIFIIKLGAIPTSGQATLIGNRVSLMILFFVPVSMSFYVLNLMDVFSLSVSVYHALFVASPIALAFYLVSFVFLRSTAVKLDQTMLALAKEKVKADNALIQSEEAKREIEAINHLTNLINSESELPKIISAIAKYVNQKYGILGAWLFLLDDNQEAIKSVHAEAFFDASDEQRAFVYNLRIPMNESGGIAYLVWNRKKSMLLRQIKRFEFEIDERISEGVKATSFLHVPLVLKNETIGLIMFSNFLERLDLTKSQARSIEHLCAQVAGVIQRVHLLRQTEKQKKDLLALNGFVKDINEKMDIHLIMKKIHNYVKNNFGIMYYSLLVADGEKNYLRFMEMEVPEYVTEFQKKRIYEMRLPLKGAAGGHQMALRKKKPIYIPNDLEKLERLLTEEDKWVVDVCKITSFLFIPMILNGEVVGLLDLSNSDKSMDLTDEDISKLSILGEQLAGIIYGSALFQELEISRNIAEEERRKNEKLLLNILPVDIAEELKEKGATEPVLYENVSVMFTDFKGFTQIAEVLSPQELIRDLDACFVQFDKITERYKLEKLKTIGDSYMCAGGIPKRNQTHAIDSVLAALEIQAFMNLMKQIKADQGLPFWELRLGIHSGPLVAGVIGEKKFAYDVWGDTVNTASRMESSGTPGKINVSGETYDMIKDVFECEYRGKVNAKNKGEVEMFYVLGLKTEFSLSEDKRTPNENFWKYYETLAGMREHVA
;
A
#
# COMPACT_ATOMS: atom_id res chain seq x y z
N MET A 1 -4.83 -45.43 -51.51
CA MET A 1 -5.48 -44.81 -50.33
C MET A 1 -5.54 -45.86 -49.25
N ILE A 2 -5.00 -45.57 -48.08
CA ILE A 2 -5.00 -46.46 -46.90
C ILE A 2 -6.24 -46.11 -46.06
N PRO A 3 -7.08 -47.08 -45.66
CA PRO A 3 -8.28 -46.80 -44.86
C PRO A 3 -7.91 -46.36 -43.44
N ILE A 4 -8.92 -45.90 -42.69
CA ILE A 4 -8.76 -45.57 -41.27
C ILE A 4 -8.44 -46.86 -40.50
N PRO A 5 -7.37 -46.88 -39.67
CA PRO A 5 -6.97 -48.08 -38.95
C PRO A 5 -8.02 -48.51 -37.91
N GLU A 6 -8.39 -49.79 -37.93
CA GLU A 6 -9.21 -50.45 -36.90
C GLU A 6 -8.34 -50.90 -35.72
N LEU A 7 -8.96 -51.11 -34.55
CA LEU A 7 -8.25 -51.62 -33.37
C LEU A 7 -7.90 -53.10 -33.61
N SER A 8 -6.63 -53.47 -33.43
CA SER A 8 -6.23 -54.88 -33.54
C SER A 8 -6.96 -55.78 -32.52
N THR A 9 -7.00 -57.09 -32.78
CA THR A 9 -7.70 -58.06 -31.90
C THR A 9 -7.06 -58.19 -30.51
N ASN A 10 -5.75 -57.96 -30.41
CA ASN A 10 -4.99 -57.89 -29.16
C ASN A 10 -4.13 -56.60 -29.16
N PRO A 11 -4.76 -55.45 -28.90
CA PRO A 11 -4.06 -54.18 -29.02
C PRO A 11 -3.03 -54.02 -27.90
N THR A 12 -1.87 -53.48 -28.26
CA THR A 12 -0.91 -53.01 -27.25
C THR A 12 -1.52 -51.86 -26.45
N THR A 13 -1.01 -51.60 -25.24
CA THR A 13 -1.50 -50.48 -24.41
C THR A 13 -1.43 -49.13 -25.14
N ILE A 14 -0.39 -48.92 -25.95
CA ILE A 14 -0.21 -47.70 -26.75
C ILE A 14 -1.26 -47.64 -27.88
N GLU A 15 -1.50 -48.75 -28.58
CA GLU A 15 -2.51 -48.82 -29.64
C GLU A 15 -3.92 -48.57 -29.08
N TYR A 16 -4.26 -49.18 -27.95
CA TYR A 16 -5.53 -48.98 -27.25
C TYR A 16 -5.72 -47.52 -26.82
N PHE A 17 -4.66 -46.88 -26.28
CA PHE A 17 -4.67 -45.48 -25.88
C PHE A 17 -5.00 -44.57 -27.08
N TRP A 18 -4.24 -44.69 -28.18
CA TRP A 18 -4.43 -43.83 -29.35
C TRP A 18 -5.76 -44.09 -30.03
N TYR A 19 -6.23 -45.34 -30.08
CA TYR A 19 -7.53 -45.65 -30.65
C TYR A 19 -8.68 -44.99 -29.89
N ASN A 20 -8.69 -45.10 -28.56
CA ASN A 20 -9.76 -44.59 -27.69
C ASN A 20 -9.63 -43.10 -27.33
N LEU A 21 -8.51 -42.46 -27.66
CA LEU A 21 -8.28 -41.03 -27.38
C LEU A 21 -9.45 -40.09 -27.75
N PRO A 22 -10.16 -40.22 -28.89
CA PRO A 22 -11.28 -39.35 -29.23
C PRO A 22 -12.40 -39.34 -28.20
N TRP A 23 -12.69 -40.49 -27.59
CA TRP A 23 -13.70 -40.60 -26.54
C TRP A 23 -13.26 -39.94 -25.23
N ALA A 24 -11.95 -39.83 -24.99
CA ALA A 24 -11.38 -39.21 -23.80
C ALA A 24 -11.23 -37.69 -23.90
N ILE A 25 -11.33 -37.12 -25.10
CA ILE A 25 -11.04 -35.71 -25.35
C ILE A 25 -12.07 -34.74 -24.79
N PRO A 26 -13.39 -34.95 -24.94
CA PRO A 26 -14.39 -34.13 -24.27
C PRO A 26 -14.15 -34.07 -22.74
N ASN A 27 -13.71 -35.18 -22.17
CA ASN A 27 -13.36 -35.32 -20.76
C ASN A 27 -12.08 -34.55 -20.39
N PHE A 28 -11.05 -34.56 -21.25
CA PHE A 28 -9.86 -33.73 -21.06
C PHE A 28 -10.17 -32.25 -21.16
N PHE A 29 -11.03 -31.82 -22.10
CA PHE A 29 -11.51 -30.44 -22.15
C PHE A 29 -12.25 -30.05 -20.87
N THR A 30 -13.07 -30.95 -20.33
CA THR A 30 -13.77 -30.72 -19.05
C THR A 30 -12.76 -30.54 -17.91
N THR A 31 -11.73 -31.40 -17.87
CA THR A 31 -10.63 -31.30 -16.91
C THR A 31 -9.90 -29.96 -17.03
N PHE A 32 -9.51 -29.60 -18.25
CA PHE A 32 -8.74 -28.41 -18.55
C PHE A 32 -9.51 -27.12 -18.23
N VAL A 33 -10.75 -27.01 -18.69
CA VAL A 33 -11.62 -25.85 -18.41
C VAL A 33 -11.90 -25.75 -16.90
N GLY A 34 -12.18 -26.88 -16.25
CA GLY A 34 -12.41 -26.93 -14.80
C GLY A 34 -11.18 -26.48 -13.99
N LEU A 35 -9.98 -26.98 -14.29
CA LEU A 35 -8.73 -26.57 -13.63
C LEU A 35 -8.40 -25.09 -13.91
N THR A 36 -8.67 -24.61 -15.12
CA THR A 36 -8.47 -23.21 -15.49
C THR A 36 -9.37 -22.30 -14.64
N LEU A 37 -10.66 -22.60 -14.56
CA LEU A 37 -11.62 -21.87 -13.73
C LEU A 37 -11.27 -21.94 -12.24
N THR A 38 -10.81 -23.10 -11.76
CA THR A 38 -10.32 -23.29 -10.39
C THR A 38 -9.14 -22.38 -10.10
N SER A 39 -8.14 -22.36 -10.99
CA SER A 39 -6.92 -21.55 -10.84
C SER A 39 -7.23 -20.06 -10.86
N LEU A 40 -8.11 -19.63 -11.77
CA LEU A 40 -8.61 -18.24 -11.83
C LEU A 40 -9.37 -17.86 -10.55
N GLY A 41 -10.19 -18.77 -10.01
CA GLY A 41 -10.87 -18.59 -8.73
C GLY A 41 -9.90 -18.41 -7.56
N ILE A 42 -8.86 -19.25 -7.47
CA ILE A 42 -7.82 -19.16 -6.42
C ILE A 42 -7.08 -17.81 -6.49
N LEU A 43 -6.72 -17.37 -7.69
CA LEU A 43 -6.07 -16.07 -7.91
C LEU A 43 -6.97 -14.90 -7.47
N ALA A 44 -8.28 -14.99 -7.73
CA ALA A 44 -9.25 -13.98 -7.33
C ALA A 44 -9.55 -13.98 -5.82
N LEU A 45 -9.42 -15.14 -5.14
CA LEU A 45 -9.72 -15.28 -3.71
C LEU A 45 -8.90 -14.32 -2.82
N LYS A 46 -7.65 -14.03 -3.19
CA LYS A 46 -6.78 -13.09 -2.45
C LYS A 46 -7.21 -11.63 -2.58
N ARG A 47 -8.03 -11.29 -3.58
CA ARG A 47 -8.30 -9.90 -4.02
C ARG A 47 -9.76 -9.49 -3.84
N SER A 48 -10.65 -10.42 -3.50
CA SER A 48 -12.09 -10.17 -3.42
C SER A 48 -12.59 -10.23 -1.98
N GLU A 49 -13.55 -9.36 -1.67
CA GLU A 49 -14.26 -9.33 -0.38
C GLU A 49 -15.21 -10.54 -0.23
N ASN A 50 -15.70 -11.11 -1.34
CA ASN A 50 -16.73 -12.15 -1.32
C ASN A 50 -16.15 -13.59 -1.33
N ARG A 51 -15.30 -13.87 -0.33
CA ARG A 51 -14.48 -15.11 -0.28
C ARG A 51 -15.29 -16.42 -0.28
N LYS A 52 -16.47 -16.44 0.35
CA LYS A 52 -17.30 -17.66 0.46
C LYS A 52 -17.90 -18.11 -0.87
N LEU A 53 -18.34 -17.14 -1.67
CA LEU A 53 -18.86 -17.35 -3.02
C LEU A 53 -17.75 -17.88 -3.96
N LEU A 54 -16.56 -17.28 -3.89
CA LEU A 54 -15.38 -17.72 -4.63
C LEU A 54 -14.92 -19.12 -4.23
N PHE A 55 -14.88 -19.43 -2.94
CA PHE A 55 -14.52 -20.75 -2.46
C PHE A 55 -15.49 -21.83 -2.99
N SER A 56 -16.80 -21.56 -2.93
CA SER A 56 -17.82 -22.46 -3.48
C SER A 56 -17.65 -22.68 -4.98
N PHE A 57 -17.31 -21.62 -5.72
CA PHE A 57 -17.00 -21.67 -7.15
C PHE A 57 -15.73 -22.47 -7.47
N ILE A 58 -14.66 -22.31 -6.68
CA ILE A 58 -13.40 -23.06 -6.81
C ILE A 58 -13.69 -24.56 -6.62
N CYS A 59 -14.38 -24.93 -5.54
CA CYS A 59 -14.73 -26.32 -5.27
C CYS A 59 -15.61 -26.90 -6.39
N PHE A 60 -16.59 -26.15 -6.90
CA PHE A 60 -17.47 -26.59 -7.98
C PHE A 60 -16.68 -26.87 -9.27
N SER A 61 -15.82 -25.93 -9.68
CA SER A 61 -14.99 -26.05 -10.88
C SER A 61 -13.98 -27.19 -10.76
N PHE A 62 -13.36 -27.36 -9.59
CA PHE A 62 -12.42 -28.44 -9.31
C PHE A 62 -13.09 -29.82 -9.31
N SER A 63 -14.34 -29.90 -8.84
CA SER A 63 -15.10 -31.14 -8.84
C SER A 63 -15.39 -31.62 -10.27
N PHE A 64 -15.78 -30.71 -11.16
CA PHE A 64 -15.95 -31.02 -12.57
C PHE A 64 -14.61 -31.33 -13.27
N ALA A 65 -13.53 -30.65 -12.87
CA ALA A 65 -12.21 -30.97 -13.39
C ALA A 65 -11.81 -32.42 -13.06
N SER A 66 -12.04 -32.81 -11.81
CA SER A 66 -11.78 -34.17 -11.31
C SER A 66 -12.69 -35.20 -12.00
N LEU A 67 -13.95 -34.85 -12.27
CA LEU A 67 -14.86 -35.71 -13.02
C LEU A 67 -14.37 -35.93 -14.46
N GLY A 68 -13.96 -34.87 -15.15
CA GLY A 68 -13.34 -34.97 -16.46
C GLY A 68 -12.14 -35.90 -16.44
N PHE A 69 -11.25 -35.75 -15.44
CA PHE A 69 -10.05 -36.57 -15.34
C PHE A 69 -10.39 -38.05 -15.20
N VAL A 70 -11.32 -38.39 -14.29
CA VAL A 70 -11.80 -39.75 -14.11
C VAL A 70 -12.39 -40.33 -15.39
N LEU A 71 -13.25 -39.58 -16.08
CA LEU A 71 -13.89 -40.04 -17.31
C LEU A 71 -12.87 -40.23 -18.44
N SER A 72 -11.85 -39.38 -18.55
CA SER A 72 -10.75 -39.57 -19.50
C SER A 72 -10.00 -40.87 -19.23
N LEU A 73 -9.68 -41.17 -17.97
CA LEU A 73 -8.93 -42.38 -17.64
C LEU A 73 -9.74 -43.66 -17.88
N ARG A 74 -11.06 -43.64 -17.63
CA ARG A 74 -11.97 -44.77 -17.93
C ARG A 74 -11.95 -45.18 -19.40
N THR A 75 -11.63 -44.24 -20.27
CA THR A 75 -11.53 -44.46 -21.71
C THR A 75 -10.14 -44.93 -22.14
N LEU A 76 -9.07 -44.47 -21.47
CA LEU A 76 -7.68 -44.65 -21.94
C LEU A 76 -6.95 -45.82 -21.30
N ILE A 77 -7.28 -46.16 -20.04
CA ILE A 77 -6.56 -47.20 -19.30
C ILE A 77 -7.26 -48.54 -19.50
N GLN A 78 -6.52 -49.49 -20.08
CA GLN A 78 -7.01 -50.86 -20.28
C GLN A 78 -6.96 -51.69 -18.99
N ASP A 79 -5.93 -51.50 -18.17
CA ASP A 79 -5.72 -52.25 -16.92
C ASP A 79 -6.71 -51.82 -15.82
N GLN A 80 -7.55 -52.76 -15.36
CA GLN A 80 -8.63 -52.48 -14.41
C GLN A 80 -8.13 -52.11 -13.01
N PRO A 81 -7.13 -52.79 -12.40
CA PRO A 81 -6.57 -52.39 -11.12
C PRO A 81 -6.00 -50.96 -11.14
N THR A 82 -5.19 -50.63 -12.17
CA THR A 82 -4.63 -49.28 -12.34
C THR A 82 -5.74 -48.24 -12.53
N LEU A 83 -6.76 -48.57 -13.34
CA LEU A 83 -7.90 -47.68 -13.54
C LEU A 83 -8.68 -47.46 -12.24
N LEU A 84 -8.88 -48.49 -11.42
CA LEU A 84 -9.59 -48.38 -10.14
C LEU A 84 -8.84 -47.47 -9.15
N PHE A 85 -7.52 -47.61 -9.08
CA PHE A 85 -6.65 -46.74 -8.28
C PHE A 85 -6.82 -45.27 -8.65
N TRP A 86 -6.74 -44.95 -9.94
CA TRP A 86 -6.91 -43.56 -10.40
C TRP A 86 -8.35 -43.05 -10.27
N ASN A 87 -9.36 -43.92 -10.43
CA ASN A 87 -10.75 -43.57 -10.12
C ASN A 87 -10.85 -43.11 -8.65
N ARG A 88 -10.33 -43.88 -7.70
CA ARG A 88 -10.33 -43.51 -6.27
C ARG A 88 -9.74 -42.14 -6.02
N ILE A 89 -8.56 -41.86 -6.58
CA ILE A 89 -7.90 -40.55 -6.46
C ILE A 89 -8.80 -39.44 -7.04
N GLY A 90 -9.31 -39.61 -8.25
CA GLY A 90 -10.14 -38.59 -8.89
C GLY A 90 -11.47 -38.35 -8.17
N TYR A 91 -12.07 -39.39 -7.58
CA TYR A 91 -13.34 -39.26 -6.86
C TYR A 91 -13.24 -38.41 -5.58
N PHE A 92 -12.04 -38.21 -5.03
CA PHE A 92 -11.86 -37.26 -3.92
C PHE A 92 -12.33 -35.85 -4.28
N GLY A 93 -12.06 -35.42 -5.52
CA GLY A 93 -12.53 -34.16 -6.04
C GLY A 93 -13.98 -34.22 -6.52
N VAL A 94 -14.41 -35.31 -7.16
CA VAL A 94 -15.78 -35.45 -7.69
C VAL A 94 -16.84 -35.32 -6.58
N ILE A 95 -16.59 -35.89 -5.40
CA ILE A 95 -17.56 -35.91 -4.30
C ILE A 95 -17.90 -34.51 -3.76
N LEU A 96 -16.99 -33.54 -3.91
CA LEU A 96 -17.21 -32.14 -3.52
C LEU A 96 -18.30 -31.44 -4.34
N LEU A 97 -18.75 -32.04 -5.46
CA LEU A 97 -19.69 -31.41 -6.38
C LEU A 97 -21.04 -31.12 -5.73
N SER A 98 -21.53 -32.04 -4.89
CA SER A 98 -22.84 -31.92 -4.25
C SER A 98 -22.94 -30.73 -3.30
N PRO A 99 -22.03 -30.58 -2.31
CA PRO A 99 -22.06 -29.42 -1.42
C PRO A 99 -21.65 -28.13 -2.13
N SER A 100 -20.68 -28.16 -3.04
CA SER A 100 -20.22 -26.95 -3.73
C SER A 100 -21.31 -26.34 -4.63
N ALA A 101 -22.10 -27.16 -5.32
CA ALA A 101 -23.26 -26.67 -6.08
C ALA A 101 -24.33 -26.04 -5.18
N ALA A 102 -24.60 -26.60 -4.00
CA ALA A 102 -25.57 -26.08 -3.05
C ALA A 102 -25.18 -24.66 -2.58
N TYR A 103 -23.94 -24.54 -2.07
CA TYR A 103 -23.43 -23.27 -1.55
C TYR A 103 -23.26 -22.23 -2.65
N LEU A 104 -22.82 -22.64 -3.85
CA LEU A 104 -22.72 -21.73 -4.99
C LEU A 104 -24.09 -21.16 -5.37
N THR A 105 -25.13 -22.00 -5.43
CA THR A 105 -26.52 -21.54 -5.68
C THR A 105 -27.02 -20.60 -4.59
N TYR A 106 -26.72 -20.90 -3.33
CA TYR A 106 -27.11 -20.08 -2.17
C TYR A 106 -26.50 -18.68 -2.23
N TYR A 107 -25.21 -18.57 -2.53
CA TYR A 107 -24.55 -17.27 -2.65
C TYR A 107 -24.97 -16.52 -3.93
N LEU A 108 -25.22 -17.20 -5.05
CA LEU A 108 -25.71 -16.56 -6.28
C LEU A 108 -27.11 -15.93 -6.11
N THR A 109 -27.96 -16.54 -5.28
CA THR A 109 -29.30 -16.04 -4.92
C THR A 109 -29.30 -15.02 -3.78
N ASN A 110 -28.13 -14.39 -3.51
CA ASN A 110 -27.94 -13.40 -2.45
C ASN A 110 -28.43 -13.89 -1.07
N GLN A 111 -28.26 -15.19 -0.79
CA GLN A 111 -28.61 -15.79 0.50
C GLN A 111 -30.12 -15.77 0.84
N SER A 112 -30.98 -15.58 -0.17
CA SER A 112 -32.43 -15.35 0.02
C SER A 112 -33.22 -16.59 0.47
N TYR A 113 -32.67 -17.80 0.29
CA TYR A 113 -33.41 -19.06 0.51
C TYR A 113 -32.70 -20.00 1.48
N ARG A 114 -33.27 -20.16 2.68
CA ARG A 114 -32.74 -21.03 3.74
C ARG A 114 -32.72 -22.52 3.37
N TYR A 115 -33.64 -22.96 2.50
CA TYR A 115 -33.69 -24.36 2.04
C TYR A 115 -32.41 -24.83 1.32
N LEU A 116 -31.67 -23.91 0.67
CA LEU A 116 -30.38 -24.24 0.04
C LEU A 116 -29.30 -24.58 1.07
N ILE A 117 -29.35 -23.99 2.27
CA ILE A 117 -28.43 -24.31 3.36
C ILE A 117 -28.72 -25.71 3.91
N ILE A 118 -30.00 -26.03 4.12
CA ILE A 118 -30.43 -27.36 4.58
C ILE A 118 -29.98 -28.43 3.59
N SER A 119 -30.18 -28.18 2.30
CA SER A 119 -29.67 -29.04 1.22
C SER A 119 -28.14 -29.16 1.23
N GLY A 120 -27.43 -28.07 1.53
CA GLY A 120 -25.97 -28.06 1.68
C GLY A 120 -25.49 -28.92 2.85
N PHE A 121 -26.18 -28.91 3.99
CA PHE A 121 -25.89 -29.80 5.12
C PHE A 121 -26.15 -31.27 4.77
N SER A 122 -27.27 -31.58 4.12
CA SER A 122 -27.56 -32.92 3.62
C SER A 122 -26.47 -33.41 2.64
N ALA A 123 -26.02 -32.54 1.74
CA ALA A 123 -24.92 -32.82 0.81
C ALA A 123 -23.56 -33.00 1.51
N MET A 124 -23.29 -32.26 2.59
CA MET A 124 -22.09 -32.45 3.41
C MET A 124 -22.12 -33.79 4.17
N PHE A 125 -23.29 -34.20 4.65
CA PHE A 125 -23.46 -35.50 5.31
C PHE A 125 -23.17 -36.66 4.36
N THR A 126 -23.70 -36.63 3.13
CA THR A 126 -23.41 -37.68 2.14
C THR A 126 -21.97 -37.65 1.62
N LEU A 127 -21.31 -36.50 1.65
CA LEU A 127 -19.87 -36.40 1.38
C LEU A 127 -19.05 -37.19 2.42
N ALA A 128 -19.43 -37.20 3.70
CA ALA A 128 -18.76 -38.01 4.71
C ALA A 128 -18.86 -39.51 4.40
N PHE A 129 -20.03 -39.99 3.95
CA PHE A 129 -20.22 -41.38 3.50
C PHE A 129 -19.37 -41.70 2.26
N GLY A 130 -19.34 -40.79 1.28
CA GLY A 130 -18.51 -40.96 0.09
C GLY A 130 -17.02 -41.08 0.41
N TYR A 131 -16.50 -40.21 1.28
CA TYR A 131 -15.11 -40.29 1.73
C TYR A 131 -14.83 -41.52 2.57
N TYR A 132 -15.75 -41.91 3.48
CA TYR A 132 -15.64 -43.16 4.21
C TYR A 132 -15.44 -44.35 3.25
N GLY A 133 -16.30 -44.47 2.23
CA GLY A 133 -16.18 -45.52 1.22
C GLY A 133 -14.83 -45.50 0.48
N LEU A 134 -14.33 -44.33 0.10
CA LEU A 134 -13.02 -44.21 -0.56
C LEU A 134 -11.84 -44.61 0.35
N PHE A 135 -11.85 -44.16 1.62
CA PHE A 135 -10.79 -44.45 2.58
C PHE A 135 -10.77 -45.92 3.03
N THR A 136 -11.94 -46.54 3.18
CA THR A 136 -12.05 -47.96 3.56
C THR A 136 -12.04 -48.90 2.35
N HIS A 137 -11.87 -48.38 1.13
CA HIS A 137 -11.96 -49.15 -0.12
C HIS A 137 -13.30 -49.88 -0.32
N TYR A 138 -14.38 -49.38 0.29
CA TYR A 138 -15.76 -49.84 0.15
C TYR A 138 -16.57 -48.93 -0.78
N ASP A 139 -15.93 -48.55 -1.89
CA ASP A 139 -16.39 -47.56 -2.88
C ASP A 139 -16.92 -48.20 -4.18
N PHE A 140 -16.34 -49.33 -4.59
CA PHE A 140 -16.72 -50.08 -5.79
C PHE A 140 -16.76 -51.59 -5.52
N THR A 141 -17.65 -52.32 -6.20
CA THR A 141 -17.89 -53.76 -5.98
C THR A 141 -16.79 -54.66 -6.59
N GLY A 142 -15.91 -54.07 -7.43
CA GLY A 142 -14.95 -54.80 -8.26
C GLY A 142 -15.49 -55.24 -9.63
N GLY A 143 -16.81 -55.16 -9.86
CA GLY A 143 -17.42 -55.40 -11.17
C GLY A 143 -17.29 -54.20 -12.11
N TRP A 144 -17.39 -54.46 -13.42
CA TRP A 144 -17.22 -53.45 -14.48
C TRP A 144 -18.27 -53.57 -15.57
N PHE A 145 -18.73 -52.42 -16.06
CA PHE A 145 -19.38 -52.32 -17.36
C PHE A 145 -18.37 -51.88 -18.41
N ILE A 146 -18.38 -52.56 -19.56
CA ILE A 146 -17.49 -52.26 -20.68
C ILE A 146 -18.35 -51.70 -21.82
N TYR A 147 -18.10 -50.44 -22.17
CA TYR A 147 -18.75 -49.77 -23.29
C TYR A 147 -17.71 -49.36 -24.33
N SER A 148 -18.17 -49.03 -25.53
CA SER A 148 -17.32 -48.49 -26.60
C SER A 148 -16.61 -47.19 -26.23
N PHE A 149 -17.11 -46.48 -25.21
CA PHE A 149 -16.59 -45.20 -24.73
C PHE A 149 -15.81 -45.31 -23.40
N GLY A 150 -15.62 -46.51 -22.85
CA GLY A 150 -14.78 -46.73 -21.67
C GLY A 150 -15.29 -47.81 -20.70
N LYS A 151 -14.50 -48.09 -19.67
CA LYS A 151 -14.78 -49.06 -18.61
C LYS A 151 -15.26 -48.35 -17.34
N TYR A 152 -16.42 -48.74 -16.84
CA TYR A 152 -17.08 -48.09 -15.69
C TYR A 152 -17.17 -49.06 -14.52
N PRO A 153 -16.55 -48.75 -13.36
CA PRO A 153 -16.64 -49.60 -12.19
C PRO A 153 -18.03 -49.48 -11.56
N ILE A 154 -18.54 -50.60 -11.03
CA ILE A 154 -19.84 -50.64 -10.36
C ILE A 154 -19.69 -50.08 -8.95
N ALA A 155 -20.46 -49.04 -8.63
CA ALA A 155 -20.41 -48.38 -7.34
C ALA A 155 -21.03 -49.20 -6.20
N GLU A 156 -20.42 -49.11 -5.02
CA GLU A 156 -20.97 -49.62 -3.75
C GLU A 156 -21.97 -48.64 -3.12
N LEU A 157 -22.63 -49.08 -2.05
CA LEU A 157 -23.67 -48.32 -1.37
C LEU A 157 -23.27 -46.88 -0.97
N PRO A 158 -22.09 -46.59 -0.40
CA PRO A 158 -21.74 -45.23 0.01
C PRO A 158 -21.71 -44.23 -1.16
N LEU A 159 -21.14 -44.63 -2.31
CA LEU A 159 -21.03 -43.79 -3.49
C LEU A 159 -22.38 -43.64 -4.22
N LYS A 160 -23.23 -44.68 -4.18
CA LYS A 160 -24.62 -44.62 -4.68
C LYS A 160 -25.45 -43.61 -3.90
N ILE A 161 -25.38 -43.60 -2.57
CA ILE A 161 -26.11 -42.65 -1.70
C ILE A 161 -25.73 -41.21 -2.05
N TRP A 162 -24.42 -40.92 -2.14
CA TRP A 162 -23.93 -39.60 -2.55
C TRP A 162 -24.50 -39.16 -3.90
N GLY A 163 -24.47 -40.04 -4.90
CA GLY A 163 -24.98 -39.75 -6.23
C GLY A 163 -26.49 -39.48 -6.26
N VAL A 164 -27.29 -40.30 -5.58
CA VAL A 164 -28.75 -40.16 -5.53
C VAL A 164 -29.17 -38.86 -4.84
N VAL A 165 -28.55 -38.52 -3.70
CA VAL A 165 -28.88 -37.29 -2.96
C VAL A 165 -28.55 -36.04 -3.78
N LEU A 166 -27.47 -36.06 -4.55
CA LEU A 166 -27.14 -34.97 -5.47
C LEU A 166 -28.23 -34.75 -6.52
N VAL A 167 -28.71 -35.83 -7.16
CA VAL A 167 -29.79 -35.75 -8.15
C VAL A 167 -31.09 -35.22 -7.54
N ILE A 168 -31.47 -35.71 -6.35
CA ILE A 168 -32.66 -35.27 -5.63
C ILE A 168 -32.57 -33.77 -5.29
N ASN A 169 -31.47 -33.34 -4.69
CA ASN A 169 -31.29 -31.93 -4.32
C ASN A 169 -31.32 -31.02 -5.55
N TYR A 170 -30.73 -31.44 -6.66
CA TYR A 170 -30.73 -30.64 -7.87
C TYR A 170 -32.13 -30.49 -8.50
N LEU A 171 -32.87 -31.59 -8.65
CA LEU A 171 -34.20 -31.59 -9.27
C LEU A 171 -35.25 -30.89 -8.41
N PHE A 172 -35.25 -31.13 -7.10
CA PHE A 172 -36.32 -30.69 -6.21
C PHE A 172 -36.01 -29.43 -5.41
N ILE A 173 -34.74 -29.02 -5.29
CA ILE A 173 -34.35 -27.84 -4.50
C ILE A 173 -33.67 -26.79 -5.38
N TYR A 174 -32.57 -27.12 -6.07
CA TYR A 174 -31.76 -26.10 -6.75
C TYR A 174 -32.48 -25.49 -7.95
N THR A 175 -33.10 -26.34 -8.79
CA THR A 175 -33.82 -25.91 -10.00
C THR A 175 -35.05 -25.06 -9.66
N PRO A 176 -35.97 -25.50 -8.77
CA PRO A 176 -37.16 -24.71 -8.43
C PRO A 176 -36.81 -23.38 -7.75
N ILE A 177 -35.81 -23.34 -6.87
CA ILE A 177 -35.39 -22.10 -6.20
C ILE A 177 -34.76 -21.12 -7.19
N SER A 178 -33.93 -21.60 -8.12
CA SER A 178 -33.35 -20.74 -9.16
C SER A 178 -34.41 -20.15 -10.08
N PHE A 179 -35.41 -20.95 -10.45
CA PHE A 179 -36.56 -20.50 -11.23
C PHE A 179 -37.41 -19.48 -10.48
N HIS A 180 -37.69 -19.74 -9.20
CA HIS A 180 -38.41 -18.79 -8.35
C HIS A 180 -37.62 -17.47 -8.17
N TYR A 181 -36.30 -17.55 -8.03
CA TYR A 181 -35.43 -16.36 -7.97
C TYR A 181 -35.45 -15.56 -9.28
N TRP A 182 -35.44 -16.24 -10.43
CA TRP A 182 -35.57 -15.60 -11.74
C TRP A 182 -36.87 -14.80 -11.85
N ILE A 183 -38.00 -15.38 -11.44
CA ILE A 183 -39.31 -14.71 -11.46
C ILE A 183 -39.32 -13.49 -10.53
N LYS A 184 -38.79 -13.62 -9.32
CA LYS A 184 -38.87 -12.59 -8.28
C LYS A 184 -37.86 -11.44 -8.46
N ASN A 185 -36.68 -11.72 -9.02
CA ASN A 185 -35.55 -10.78 -9.10
C ASN A 185 -35.00 -10.67 -10.53
N GLN A 186 -35.84 -10.29 -11.50
CA GLN A 186 -35.48 -10.27 -12.93
C GLN A 186 -34.21 -9.46 -13.24
N VAL A 187 -34.05 -8.27 -12.65
CA VAL A 187 -32.89 -7.40 -12.92
C VAL A 187 -31.57 -8.01 -12.43
N ASP A 188 -31.54 -8.50 -11.18
CA ASP A 188 -30.35 -9.16 -10.64
C ASP A 188 -30.06 -10.48 -11.37
N TYR A 189 -31.10 -11.27 -11.68
CA TYR A 189 -30.95 -12.50 -12.44
C TYR A 189 -30.38 -12.26 -13.83
N GLU A 190 -30.83 -11.23 -14.56
CA GLU A 190 -30.31 -10.90 -15.89
C GLU A 190 -28.80 -10.64 -15.89
N SER A 191 -28.27 -10.05 -14.81
CA SER A 191 -26.82 -9.85 -14.65
C SER A 191 -26.04 -11.16 -14.44
N LYS A 192 -26.68 -12.18 -13.83
CA LYS A 192 -26.09 -13.48 -13.46
C LYS A 192 -26.57 -14.65 -14.33
N LYS A 193 -27.38 -14.42 -15.36
CA LYS A 193 -28.10 -15.48 -16.09
C LYS A 193 -27.21 -16.56 -16.68
N PHE A 194 -26.02 -16.21 -17.15
CA PHE A 194 -25.06 -17.16 -17.71
C PHE A 194 -24.40 -18.03 -16.62
N LEU A 195 -24.28 -17.54 -15.38
CA LEU A 195 -23.82 -18.32 -14.24
C LEU A 195 -24.86 -19.38 -13.86
N PHE A 196 -26.13 -18.97 -13.73
CA PHE A 196 -27.23 -19.90 -13.47
C PHE A 196 -27.37 -20.93 -14.60
N LEU A 197 -27.34 -20.48 -15.86
CA LEU A 197 -27.45 -21.36 -17.02
C LEU A 197 -26.32 -22.40 -17.04
N GLY A 198 -25.07 -21.98 -16.84
CA GLY A 198 -23.92 -22.89 -16.80
C GLY A 198 -24.01 -23.89 -15.65
N LEU A 199 -24.40 -23.43 -14.45
CA LEU A 199 -24.58 -24.27 -13.26
C LEU A 199 -25.63 -25.37 -13.48
N HIS A 200 -26.79 -24.99 -14.04
CA HIS A 200 -27.90 -25.91 -14.26
C HIS A 200 -27.59 -26.91 -15.37
N ILE A 201 -27.04 -26.47 -16.50
CA ILE A 201 -26.66 -27.42 -17.56
C ILE A 201 -25.58 -28.39 -17.05
N CYS A 202 -24.56 -27.91 -16.32
CA CYS A 202 -23.54 -28.79 -15.71
C CYS A 202 -24.17 -29.86 -14.82
N SER A 203 -25.09 -29.44 -13.96
CA SER A 203 -25.75 -30.33 -13.00
C SER A 203 -26.71 -31.31 -13.66
N PHE A 204 -27.40 -30.90 -14.73
CA PHE A 204 -28.20 -31.81 -15.56
C PHE A 204 -27.35 -32.88 -16.24
N LEU A 205 -26.22 -32.49 -16.84
CA LEU A 205 -25.31 -33.45 -17.49
C LEU A 205 -24.76 -34.47 -16.47
N LEU A 206 -24.59 -34.08 -15.21
CA LEU A 206 -24.15 -34.98 -14.15
C LEU A 206 -25.15 -36.11 -13.85
N ILE A 207 -26.45 -35.87 -13.97
CA ILE A 207 -27.50 -36.90 -13.76
C ILE A 207 -27.24 -38.11 -14.66
N THR A 208 -26.80 -37.86 -15.90
CA THR A 208 -26.49 -38.93 -16.87
C THR A 208 -25.29 -39.79 -16.45
N ASN A 209 -24.33 -39.22 -15.71
CA ASN A 209 -23.19 -39.97 -15.18
C ASN A 209 -23.60 -40.92 -14.06
N LEU A 210 -24.59 -40.55 -13.23
CA LEU A 210 -25.11 -41.44 -12.19
C LEU A 210 -25.73 -42.70 -12.80
N LEU A 211 -26.48 -42.57 -13.90
CA LEU A 211 -27.09 -43.72 -14.58
C LEU A 211 -26.02 -44.72 -15.04
N SER A 212 -24.92 -44.23 -15.62
CA SER A 212 -23.78 -45.06 -16.01
C SER A 212 -23.08 -45.71 -14.80
N LEU A 213 -22.91 -44.95 -13.71
CA LEU A 213 -22.28 -45.42 -12.47
C LEU A 213 -23.08 -46.52 -11.74
N VAL A 214 -24.41 -46.51 -11.89
CA VAL A 214 -25.33 -47.52 -11.34
C VAL A 214 -25.49 -48.72 -12.30
N GLY A 215 -25.01 -48.61 -13.54
CA GLY A 215 -24.90 -49.72 -14.47
C GLY A 215 -25.81 -49.69 -15.69
N TYR A 216 -26.41 -48.55 -16.00
CA TYR A 216 -27.17 -48.37 -17.23
C TYR A 216 -26.25 -47.95 -18.39
N PRO A 217 -26.40 -48.54 -19.59
CA PRO A 217 -25.54 -48.31 -20.75
C PRO A 217 -25.81 -46.96 -21.43
N VAL A 218 -25.71 -45.88 -20.68
CA VAL A 218 -25.93 -44.51 -21.16
C VAL A 218 -24.58 -43.82 -21.28
N PHE A 219 -24.27 -43.26 -22.45
CA PHE A 219 -23.09 -42.41 -22.63
C PHE A 219 -23.19 -41.21 -21.68
N PRO A 220 -22.22 -41.00 -20.78
CA PRO A 220 -22.31 -39.92 -19.81
C PRO A 220 -22.13 -38.59 -20.52
N LEU A 221 -23.23 -37.84 -20.66
CA LEU A 221 -23.24 -36.53 -21.28
C LEU A 221 -22.43 -35.50 -20.47
N SER A 222 -22.08 -35.80 -19.22
CA SER A 222 -21.08 -35.06 -18.45
C SER A 222 -19.72 -34.97 -19.13
N SER A 223 -19.43 -35.83 -20.11
CA SER A 223 -18.24 -35.70 -20.96
C SER A 223 -18.20 -34.38 -21.74
N PHE A 224 -19.35 -33.75 -21.96
CA PHE A 224 -19.48 -32.45 -22.60
C PHE A 224 -19.58 -31.28 -21.60
N ALA A 225 -19.30 -31.50 -20.32
CA ALA A 225 -19.43 -30.46 -19.29
C ALA A 225 -18.51 -29.25 -19.52
N PHE A 226 -17.45 -29.37 -20.34
CA PHE A 226 -16.66 -28.21 -20.75
C PHE A 226 -17.47 -27.12 -21.45
N LEU A 227 -18.56 -27.43 -22.18
CA LEU A 227 -19.42 -26.42 -22.80
C LEU A 227 -20.14 -25.56 -21.74
N PRO A 228 -20.94 -26.13 -20.83
CA PRO A 228 -21.60 -25.34 -19.79
C PRO A 228 -20.62 -24.74 -18.77
N LEU A 229 -19.47 -25.36 -18.51
CA LEU A 229 -18.39 -24.72 -17.75
C LEU A 229 -17.85 -23.49 -18.48
N SER A 230 -17.72 -23.54 -19.81
CA SER A 230 -17.30 -22.38 -20.61
C SER A 230 -18.37 -21.29 -20.64
N ILE A 231 -19.66 -21.65 -20.63
CA ILE A 231 -20.78 -20.69 -20.48
C ILE A 231 -20.73 -20.04 -19.10
N LEU A 232 -20.49 -20.84 -18.05
CA LEU A 232 -20.31 -20.36 -16.69
C LEU A 232 -19.11 -19.41 -16.61
N GLY A 233 -17.97 -19.81 -17.18
CA GLY A 233 -16.78 -18.98 -17.34
C GLY A 233 -17.07 -17.68 -18.09
N TYR A 234 -17.83 -17.72 -19.19
CA TYR A 234 -18.26 -16.51 -19.91
C TYR A 234 -19.14 -15.60 -19.05
N GLY A 235 -20.07 -16.17 -18.27
CA GLY A 235 -20.87 -15.43 -17.31
C GLY A 235 -20.00 -14.70 -16.28
N ILE A 236 -18.93 -15.34 -15.81
CA ILE A 236 -17.93 -14.75 -14.93
C ILE A 236 -17.19 -13.60 -15.63
N PHE A 237 -16.70 -13.81 -16.85
CA PHE A 237 -16.01 -12.77 -17.64
C PHE A 237 -16.90 -11.54 -17.86
N ARG A 238 -18.18 -11.75 -18.15
CA ARG A 238 -19.12 -10.67 -18.47
C ARG A 238 -19.59 -9.89 -17.24
N SER A 239 -19.73 -10.56 -16.09
CA SER A 239 -20.11 -9.93 -14.83
C SER A 239 -18.92 -9.34 -14.06
N ASP A 240 -17.71 -9.44 -14.62
CA ASP A 240 -16.43 -9.08 -14.01
C ASP A 240 -16.18 -9.73 -12.64
N PHE A 241 -16.82 -10.87 -12.40
CA PHE A 241 -16.89 -11.55 -11.11
C PHE A 241 -15.51 -12.00 -10.58
N LEU A 242 -14.55 -12.30 -11.46
CA LEU A 242 -13.16 -12.64 -11.12
C LEU A 242 -12.16 -11.50 -11.42
N ASN A 243 -12.63 -10.31 -11.83
CA ASN A 243 -11.79 -9.22 -12.31
C ASN A 243 -10.80 -9.67 -13.42
N LEU A 244 -11.30 -10.47 -14.36
CA LEU A 244 -10.49 -11.21 -15.33
C LEU A 244 -9.89 -10.33 -16.42
N ASN A 245 -10.55 -9.23 -16.76
CA ASN A 245 -10.00 -8.29 -17.74
C ASN A 245 -8.68 -7.70 -17.23
N ASP A 246 -8.62 -7.37 -15.93
CA ASP A 246 -7.40 -6.89 -15.30
C ASP A 246 -6.33 -7.99 -15.24
N LEU A 247 -6.71 -9.23 -14.95
CA LEU A 247 -5.77 -10.35 -14.90
C LEU A 247 -5.18 -10.71 -16.27
N LEU A 248 -6.03 -10.88 -17.28
CA LEU A 248 -5.59 -11.35 -18.60
C LEU A 248 -4.88 -10.26 -19.41
N PHE A 249 -5.36 -9.01 -19.34
CA PHE A 249 -4.88 -7.92 -20.19
C PHE A 249 -4.03 -6.90 -19.42
N LYS A 250 -4.48 -6.35 -18.28
CA LYS A 250 -3.64 -5.36 -17.54
C LYS A 250 -2.42 -5.99 -16.87
N GLN A 251 -2.54 -7.22 -16.37
CA GLN A 251 -1.45 -7.96 -15.73
C GLN A 251 -0.76 -8.97 -16.67
N ARG A 252 -1.06 -8.89 -17.97
CA ARG A 252 -0.41 -9.70 -19.02
C ARG A 252 -0.59 -11.21 -18.84
N GLY A 253 -1.61 -11.65 -18.10
CA GLY A 253 -1.86 -13.07 -17.80
C GLY A 253 -1.97 -13.93 -19.06
N LEU A 254 -2.56 -13.40 -20.13
CA LEU A 254 -2.70 -14.12 -21.40
C LEU A 254 -1.34 -14.34 -22.10
N PHE A 255 -0.38 -13.41 -21.96
CA PHE A 255 0.98 -13.61 -22.47
C PHE A 255 1.69 -14.75 -21.74
N TYR A 256 1.69 -14.75 -20.40
CA TYR A 256 2.31 -15.81 -19.60
C TYR A 256 1.69 -17.18 -19.87
N PHE A 257 0.37 -17.25 -20.00
CA PHE A 257 -0.35 -18.47 -20.33
C PHE A 257 0.07 -19.02 -21.70
N LEU A 258 0.05 -18.18 -22.75
CA LEU A 258 0.42 -18.58 -24.09
C LEU A 258 1.89 -19.01 -24.18
N SER A 259 2.78 -18.27 -23.52
CA SER A 259 4.19 -18.60 -23.36
C SER A 259 4.39 -19.97 -22.70
N GLY A 260 3.79 -20.23 -21.54
CA GLY A 260 3.90 -21.52 -20.86
C GLY A 260 3.34 -22.68 -21.68
N PHE A 261 2.23 -22.45 -22.39
CA PHE A 261 1.65 -23.46 -23.30
C PHE A 261 2.63 -23.82 -24.43
N ILE A 262 3.24 -22.83 -25.08
CA ILE A 262 4.21 -23.06 -26.15
C ILE A 262 5.47 -23.76 -25.62
N THR A 263 6.00 -23.34 -24.46
CA THR A 263 7.14 -24.03 -23.81
C THR A 263 6.83 -25.51 -23.60
N THR A 264 5.63 -25.81 -23.09
CA THR A 264 5.21 -27.20 -22.84
C THR A 264 5.13 -28.00 -24.14
N ILE A 265 4.59 -27.42 -25.21
CA ILE A 265 4.54 -28.05 -26.54
C ILE A 265 5.95 -28.30 -27.07
N LEU A 266 6.87 -27.33 -26.97
CA LEU A 266 8.24 -27.48 -27.44
C LEU A 266 8.99 -28.59 -26.70
N ILE A 267 8.81 -28.69 -25.38
CA ILE A 267 9.37 -29.77 -24.56
C ILE A 267 8.76 -31.11 -24.95
N LEU A 268 7.45 -31.17 -25.17
CA LEU A 268 6.76 -32.39 -25.59
C LEU A 268 7.22 -32.83 -26.98
N ILE A 269 7.40 -31.91 -27.93
CA ILE A 269 7.95 -32.19 -29.25
C ILE A 269 9.36 -32.75 -29.12
N ALA A 270 10.24 -32.12 -28.33
CA ALA A 270 11.60 -32.62 -28.11
C ALA A 270 11.60 -34.04 -27.52
N TYR A 271 10.73 -34.30 -26.53
CA TYR A 271 10.57 -35.61 -25.94
C TYR A 271 10.10 -36.66 -26.95
N LEU A 272 9.04 -36.36 -27.71
CA LEU A 272 8.50 -37.26 -28.72
C LEU A 272 9.53 -37.54 -29.82
N VAL A 273 10.20 -36.50 -30.32
CA VAL A 273 11.27 -36.63 -31.31
C VAL A 273 12.43 -37.48 -30.76
N SER A 274 12.85 -37.26 -29.52
CA SER A 274 13.90 -38.06 -28.87
C SER A 274 13.49 -39.52 -28.72
N PHE A 275 12.21 -39.79 -28.43
CA PHE A 275 11.67 -41.14 -28.27
C PHE A 275 11.56 -41.88 -29.62
N TYR A 276 11.10 -41.22 -30.68
CA TYR A 276 10.92 -41.84 -32.00
C TYR A 276 12.19 -41.83 -32.87
N LEU A 277 13.16 -40.97 -32.58
CA LEU A 277 14.50 -41.03 -33.15
C LEU A 277 15.45 -41.85 -32.26
N HIS A 278 14.92 -42.77 -31.45
CA HIS A 278 15.76 -43.56 -30.55
C HIS A 278 16.81 -44.35 -31.37
N PRO A 279 18.09 -44.30 -30.96
CA PRO A 279 19.25 -44.97 -31.56
C PRO A 279 19.09 -46.38 -32.12
N ASN A 280 18.22 -47.18 -31.50
CA ASN A 280 18.07 -48.61 -31.76
C ASN A 280 16.98 -48.92 -32.81
N ASP A 281 16.11 -47.97 -33.15
CA ASP A 281 15.07 -48.16 -34.16
C ASP A 281 15.62 -47.79 -35.55
N GLN A 282 15.73 -48.80 -36.41
CA GLN A 282 16.41 -48.77 -37.71
C GLN A 282 16.14 -47.50 -38.55
N LEU A 283 17.17 -46.65 -38.67
CA LEU A 283 17.71 -45.94 -39.87
C LEU A 283 16.79 -45.36 -40.97
N THR A 284 15.47 -45.44 -40.89
CA THR A 284 14.53 -45.16 -41.98
C THR A 284 14.05 -43.71 -41.98
N ALA A 285 13.89 -43.09 -40.82
CA ALA A 285 13.46 -41.69 -40.69
C ALA A 285 14.51 -40.68 -41.21
N TYR A 286 15.81 -40.99 -41.10
CA TYR A 286 16.90 -40.15 -41.58
C TYR A 286 17.04 -40.12 -43.11
N ASN A 287 16.39 -41.03 -43.83
CA ASN A 287 16.45 -41.12 -45.29
C ASN A 287 15.44 -40.21 -46.01
N ARG A 288 14.55 -39.51 -45.29
CA ARG A 288 13.51 -38.64 -45.86
C ARG A 288 13.62 -37.22 -45.30
N PRO A 289 14.51 -36.35 -45.83
CA PRO A 289 14.71 -34.99 -45.30
C PRO A 289 13.52 -34.04 -45.46
N TYR A 290 12.43 -34.43 -46.13
CA TYR A 290 11.28 -33.58 -46.44
C TYR A 290 10.55 -33.01 -45.20
N PHE A 291 10.73 -33.58 -44.01
CA PHE A 291 10.18 -33.02 -42.77
C PHE A 291 10.92 -31.78 -42.25
N LEU A 292 12.14 -31.51 -42.75
CA LEU A 292 12.97 -30.39 -42.33
C LEU A 292 12.30 -29.03 -42.57
N ILE A 293 11.72 -28.84 -43.75
CA ILE A 293 11.09 -27.57 -44.15
C ILE A 293 9.90 -27.22 -43.24
N PRO A 294 8.89 -28.09 -43.06
CA PRO A 294 7.77 -27.78 -42.18
C PRO A 294 8.19 -27.66 -40.71
N LEU A 295 9.21 -28.41 -40.26
CA LEU A 295 9.70 -28.28 -38.89
C LEU A 295 10.40 -26.93 -38.66
N PHE A 296 11.31 -26.54 -39.54
CA PHE A 296 11.93 -25.20 -39.50
C PHE A 296 10.84 -24.11 -39.52
N SER A 297 9.85 -24.28 -40.38
CA SER A 297 8.71 -23.36 -40.48
C SER A 297 7.95 -23.24 -39.16
N SER A 298 7.67 -24.37 -38.49
CA SER A 298 7.01 -24.38 -37.19
C SER A 298 7.81 -23.64 -36.12
N VAL A 299 9.11 -23.92 -36.01
CA VAL A 299 10.00 -23.30 -35.02
C VAL A 299 10.04 -21.78 -35.22
N VAL A 300 10.20 -21.31 -36.46
CA VAL A 300 10.24 -19.88 -36.78
C VAL A 300 8.91 -19.21 -36.49
N VAL A 301 7.79 -19.79 -36.93
CA VAL A 301 6.45 -19.21 -36.73
C VAL A 301 6.12 -19.10 -35.24
N PHE A 302 6.38 -20.14 -34.43
CA PHE A 302 6.18 -20.05 -32.99
C PHE A 302 7.12 -19.03 -32.35
N ALA A 303 8.41 -19.03 -32.69
CA ALA A 303 9.36 -18.05 -32.15
C ALA A 303 8.92 -16.60 -32.43
N LEU A 304 8.42 -16.32 -33.64
CA LEU A 304 7.88 -15.02 -34.03
C LEU A 304 6.58 -14.68 -33.29
N ALA A 305 5.68 -15.65 -33.11
CA ALA A 305 4.46 -15.48 -32.31
C ALA A 305 4.78 -14.99 -30.88
N ILE A 306 5.78 -15.62 -30.26
CA ILE A 306 6.24 -15.31 -28.91
C ILE A 306 6.92 -13.95 -28.88
N TYR A 307 7.82 -13.69 -29.83
CA TYR A 307 8.52 -12.42 -29.92
C TYR A 307 7.56 -11.24 -30.07
N ILE A 308 6.53 -11.37 -30.92
CA ILE A 308 5.50 -10.32 -31.11
C ILE A 308 4.70 -10.09 -29.81
N ALA A 309 4.24 -11.16 -29.15
CA ALA A 309 3.52 -11.02 -27.89
C ALA A 309 4.39 -10.39 -26.79
N GLY A 310 5.65 -10.81 -26.71
CA GLY A 310 6.62 -10.33 -25.74
C GLY A 310 7.08 -8.90 -25.96
N SER A 311 7.06 -8.44 -27.21
CA SER A 311 7.48 -7.09 -27.59
C SER A 311 6.60 -6.01 -26.96
N ASN A 312 5.28 -6.22 -26.93
CA ASN A 312 4.34 -5.33 -26.23
C ASN A 312 3.04 -6.08 -25.89
N PRO A 313 2.98 -6.80 -24.75
CA PRO A 313 1.82 -7.62 -24.39
C PRO A 313 0.58 -6.80 -24.06
N ASP A 314 0.74 -5.51 -23.75
CA ASP A 314 -0.38 -4.62 -23.40
C ASP A 314 -1.17 -4.16 -24.64
N ILE A 315 -0.57 -4.30 -25.84
CA ILE A 315 -1.22 -3.99 -27.11
C ILE A 315 -2.03 -5.21 -27.58
N LYS A 316 -3.36 -5.07 -27.58
CA LYS A 316 -4.30 -6.09 -28.08
C LYS A 316 -3.97 -6.59 -29.50
N LEU A 317 -3.45 -5.70 -30.36
CA LEU A 317 -3.02 -6.04 -31.72
C LEU A 317 -1.88 -7.07 -31.73
N ASN A 318 -0.89 -6.93 -30.85
CA ASN A 318 0.23 -7.86 -30.73
C ASN A 318 -0.23 -9.23 -30.22
N MET A 319 -1.20 -9.24 -29.28
CA MET A 319 -1.80 -10.50 -28.81
C MET A 319 -2.56 -11.22 -29.92
N LEU A 320 -3.36 -10.49 -30.71
CA LEU A 320 -4.09 -11.06 -31.85
C LEU A 320 -3.13 -11.59 -32.93
N ALA A 321 -2.07 -10.85 -33.24
CA ALA A 321 -1.02 -11.28 -34.15
C ALA A 321 -0.33 -12.56 -33.65
N SER A 322 0.02 -12.61 -32.36
CA SER A 322 0.64 -13.78 -31.75
C SER A 322 -0.25 -15.01 -31.80
N ILE A 323 -1.53 -14.89 -31.47
CA ILE A 323 -2.48 -16.01 -31.56
C ILE A 323 -2.62 -16.46 -33.02
N SER A 324 -2.69 -15.54 -33.97
CA SER A 324 -2.71 -15.86 -35.41
C SER A 324 -1.49 -16.69 -35.81
N PHE A 325 -0.27 -16.29 -35.41
CA PHE A 325 0.93 -17.08 -35.67
C PHE A 325 0.94 -18.42 -34.95
N PHE A 326 0.46 -18.46 -33.70
CA PHE A 326 0.36 -19.71 -32.96
C PHE A 326 -0.51 -20.75 -33.71
N LEU A 327 -1.65 -20.30 -34.26
CA LEU A 327 -2.52 -21.17 -35.05
C LEU A 327 -1.88 -21.61 -36.37
N ALA A 328 -1.18 -20.72 -37.07
CA ALA A 328 -0.40 -21.08 -38.25
C ALA A 328 0.74 -22.06 -37.92
N GLY A 329 1.35 -21.94 -36.74
CA GLY A 329 2.35 -22.86 -36.22
C GLY A 329 1.78 -24.26 -35.93
N ALA A 330 0.53 -24.36 -35.46
CA ALA A 330 -0.12 -25.65 -35.27
C ALA A 330 -0.27 -26.40 -36.61
N PHE A 331 -0.58 -25.69 -37.69
CA PHE A 331 -0.66 -26.29 -39.03
C PHE A 331 0.69 -26.75 -39.58
N THR A 332 1.78 -26.02 -39.32
CA THR A 332 3.11 -26.48 -39.75
C THR A 332 3.53 -27.74 -39.00
N ILE A 333 3.11 -27.94 -37.75
CA ILE A 333 3.32 -29.22 -37.04
C ILE A 333 2.53 -30.36 -37.71
N VAL A 334 1.29 -30.12 -38.16
CA VAL A 334 0.54 -31.12 -38.96
C VAL A 334 1.38 -31.56 -40.17
N MET A 335 1.98 -30.61 -40.87
CA MET A 335 2.83 -30.93 -42.03
C MET A 335 4.06 -31.73 -41.62
N VAL A 336 4.64 -31.52 -40.45
CA VAL A 336 5.72 -32.37 -39.92
C VAL A 336 5.23 -33.80 -39.71
N ILE A 337 4.06 -33.99 -39.09
CA ILE A 337 3.46 -35.30 -38.85
C ILE A 337 3.26 -36.08 -40.16
N PHE A 338 2.87 -35.40 -41.24
CA PHE A 338 2.71 -36.00 -42.57
C PHE A 338 3.98 -36.64 -43.13
N LYS A 339 5.15 -36.21 -42.66
CA LYS A 339 6.43 -36.70 -43.15
C LYS A 339 7.03 -37.81 -42.30
N PHE A 340 6.53 -38.00 -41.08
CA PHE A 340 6.95 -39.11 -40.22
C PHE A 340 6.18 -40.39 -40.54
N ASP A 341 6.89 -41.51 -40.54
CA ASP A 341 6.30 -42.84 -40.72
C ASP A 341 5.74 -43.38 -39.38
N LEU A 342 4.84 -42.61 -38.79
CA LEU A 342 4.17 -43.00 -37.56
C LEU A 342 3.15 -44.12 -37.83
N PRO A 343 2.86 -44.98 -36.84
CA PRO A 343 1.72 -45.89 -36.93
C PRO A 343 0.44 -45.11 -37.29
N LEU A 344 -0.38 -45.67 -38.19
CA LEU A 344 -1.51 -44.96 -38.81
C LEU A 344 -2.45 -44.31 -37.78
N ILE A 345 -2.70 -44.99 -36.65
CA ILE A 345 -3.56 -44.47 -35.59
C ILE A 345 -2.91 -43.30 -34.85
N VAL A 346 -1.60 -43.38 -34.57
CA VAL A 346 -0.83 -42.30 -33.92
C VAL A 346 -0.80 -41.07 -34.83
N HIS A 347 -0.51 -41.28 -36.11
CA HIS A 347 -0.51 -40.23 -37.13
C HIS A 347 -1.85 -39.50 -37.16
N ARG A 348 -2.97 -40.24 -37.28
CA ARG A 348 -4.32 -39.67 -37.31
C ARG A 348 -4.60 -38.81 -36.09
N ARG A 349 -4.23 -39.29 -34.91
CA ARG A 349 -4.57 -38.65 -33.64
C ARG A 349 -3.75 -37.38 -33.41
N LEU A 350 -2.44 -37.42 -33.69
CA LEU A 350 -1.62 -36.20 -33.63
C LEU A 350 -2.13 -35.15 -34.60
N GLU A 351 -2.49 -35.53 -35.83
CA GLU A 351 -3.12 -34.63 -36.79
C GLU A 351 -4.41 -33.99 -36.23
N GLN A 352 -5.32 -34.78 -35.65
CA GLN A 352 -6.55 -34.27 -35.04
C GLN A 352 -6.26 -33.27 -33.89
N ILE A 353 -5.24 -33.51 -33.06
CA ILE A 353 -4.85 -32.59 -31.98
C ILE A 353 -4.48 -31.21 -32.54
N PHE A 354 -3.56 -31.16 -33.51
CA PHE A 354 -3.09 -29.88 -34.04
C PHE A 354 -4.11 -29.19 -34.94
N TYR A 355 -4.91 -29.95 -35.70
CA TYR A 355 -6.05 -29.37 -36.45
C TYR A 355 -7.10 -28.75 -35.53
N THR A 356 -7.27 -29.24 -34.29
CA THR A 356 -8.25 -28.68 -33.36
C THR A 356 -7.94 -27.21 -33.07
N LEU A 357 -6.65 -26.86 -32.99
CA LEU A 357 -6.21 -25.47 -32.87
C LEU A 357 -6.41 -24.73 -34.19
N PHE A 358 -5.94 -25.33 -35.30
CA PHE A 358 -5.92 -24.69 -36.60
C PHE A 358 -7.31 -24.33 -37.15
N VAL A 359 -8.37 -25.06 -36.78
CA VAL A 359 -9.74 -24.79 -37.25
C VAL A 359 -10.24 -23.38 -36.86
N PHE A 360 -9.70 -22.76 -35.81
CA PHE A 360 -10.05 -21.40 -35.38
C PHE A 360 -9.35 -20.27 -36.15
N THR A 361 -8.43 -20.61 -37.05
CA THR A 361 -7.61 -19.65 -37.82
C THR A 361 -8.44 -18.59 -38.55
N PRO A 362 -9.51 -18.94 -39.31
CA PRO A 362 -10.24 -17.96 -40.11
C PRO A 362 -10.82 -16.80 -39.28
N GLY A 363 -11.46 -17.09 -38.14
CA GLY A 363 -12.04 -16.05 -37.28
C GLY A 363 -11.00 -15.13 -36.64
N ILE A 364 -9.87 -15.69 -36.21
CA ILE A 364 -8.79 -14.93 -35.55
C ILE A 364 -8.02 -14.07 -36.55
N HIS A 365 -7.68 -14.61 -37.73
CA HIS A 365 -7.02 -13.86 -38.81
C HIS A 365 -7.84 -12.63 -39.21
N LEU A 366 -9.15 -12.81 -39.39
CA LEU A 366 -10.03 -11.69 -39.70
C LEU A 366 -10.04 -10.63 -38.62
N ARG A 367 -10.20 -11.02 -37.34
CA ARG A 367 -10.16 -10.07 -36.21
C ARG A 367 -8.84 -9.32 -36.13
N PHE A 368 -7.72 -10.00 -36.38
CA PHE A 368 -6.41 -9.37 -36.47
C PHE A 368 -6.37 -8.32 -37.60
N CYS A 369 -6.88 -8.66 -38.78
CA CYS A 369 -6.97 -7.71 -39.90
C CYS A 369 -7.82 -6.47 -39.61
N TYR A 370 -9.02 -6.60 -39.03
CA TYR A 370 -9.83 -5.43 -38.65
C TYR A 370 -9.13 -4.58 -37.58
N ALA A 371 -8.45 -5.22 -36.63
CA ALA A 371 -7.73 -4.53 -35.57
C ALA A 371 -6.55 -3.71 -36.12
N LEU A 372 -5.86 -4.17 -37.17
CA LEU A 372 -4.78 -3.41 -37.83
C LEU A 372 -5.24 -2.03 -38.34
N PHE A 373 -6.50 -1.93 -38.77
CA PHE A 373 -7.11 -0.68 -39.25
C PHE A 373 -7.91 0.06 -38.17
N GLY A 374 -7.85 -0.38 -36.90
CA GLY A 374 -8.61 0.23 -35.80
C GLY A 374 -10.13 0.07 -35.93
N LYS A 375 -10.62 -0.85 -36.78
CA LYS A 375 -12.05 -1.09 -37.00
C LYS A 375 -12.56 -2.21 -36.11
N LYS A 376 -13.86 -2.16 -35.77
CA LYS A 376 -14.54 -3.27 -35.07
C LYS A 376 -14.88 -4.37 -36.06
N SER A 377 -14.63 -5.63 -35.67
CA SER A 377 -15.01 -6.81 -36.45
C SER A 377 -16.53 -6.89 -36.66
N PRO A 378 -17.03 -7.15 -37.88
CA PRO A 378 -18.45 -7.32 -38.14
C PRO A 378 -19.05 -8.51 -37.38
N LYS A 379 -20.37 -8.46 -37.12
CA LYS A 379 -21.09 -9.55 -36.44
C LYS A 379 -20.99 -10.89 -37.19
N LEU A 380 -20.83 -10.85 -38.52
CA LEU A 380 -20.70 -12.03 -39.37
C LEU A 380 -19.50 -12.92 -38.97
N ILE A 381 -18.42 -12.36 -38.42
CA ILE A 381 -17.28 -13.15 -37.93
C ILE A 381 -17.71 -14.12 -36.82
N ARG A 382 -18.75 -13.80 -36.05
CA ARG A 382 -19.29 -14.74 -35.03
C ARG A 382 -19.87 -16.00 -35.65
N LEU A 383 -20.38 -15.93 -36.88
CA LEU A 383 -20.82 -17.11 -37.62
C LEU A 383 -19.64 -17.99 -38.00
N MET A 384 -18.49 -17.38 -38.35
CA MET A 384 -17.26 -18.11 -38.60
C MET A 384 -16.72 -18.77 -37.33
N ASP A 385 -16.74 -18.07 -36.20
CA ASP A 385 -16.34 -18.67 -34.91
C ASP A 385 -17.22 -19.88 -34.55
N PHE A 386 -18.54 -19.77 -34.79
CA PHE A 386 -19.47 -20.89 -34.61
C PHE A 386 -19.20 -22.05 -35.57
N GLY A 387 -18.93 -21.75 -36.84
CA GLY A 387 -18.55 -22.76 -37.83
C GLY A 387 -17.24 -23.48 -37.47
N SER A 388 -16.21 -22.73 -37.05
CA SER A 388 -14.96 -23.28 -36.53
C SER A 388 -15.19 -24.15 -35.30
N LEU A 389 -16.06 -23.74 -34.38
CA LEU A 389 -16.40 -24.56 -33.22
C LEU A 389 -17.05 -25.89 -33.64
N LEU A 390 -18.01 -25.85 -34.56
CA LEU A 390 -18.66 -27.05 -35.09
C LEU A 390 -17.66 -27.98 -35.80
N LEU A 391 -16.77 -27.41 -36.62
CA LEU A 391 -15.72 -28.16 -37.31
C LEU A 391 -14.71 -28.78 -36.33
N ALA A 392 -14.39 -28.11 -35.22
CA ALA A 392 -13.55 -28.67 -34.17
C ALA A 392 -14.19 -29.90 -33.49
N PHE A 393 -15.52 -29.96 -33.41
CA PHE A 393 -16.23 -31.18 -32.98
C PHE A 393 -16.19 -32.27 -34.04
N ILE A 394 -16.52 -31.93 -35.29
CA ILE A 394 -16.54 -32.88 -36.41
C ILE A 394 -15.15 -33.48 -36.62
N LEU A 395 -14.08 -32.72 -36.37
CA LEU A 395 -12.67 -33.14 -36.49
C LEU A 395 -12.35 -34.45 -35.75
N TRP A 396 -12.97 -34.68 -34.59
CA TRP A 396 -12.77 -35.88 -33.79
C TRP A 396 -13.64 -37.06 -34.23
N THR A 397 -14.50 -36.87 -35.23
CA THR A 397 -15.35 -37.90 -35.81
C THR A 397 -14.70 -38.54 -37.05
N PRO A 398 -15.15 -39.74 -37.47
CA PRO A 398 -14.72 -40.36 -38.72
C PRO A 398 -15.08 -39.57 -39.99
N TYR A 399 -15.92 -38.53 -39.90
CA TYR A 399 -16.41 -37.79 -41.06
C TYR A 399 -15.50 -36.62 -41.47
N PHE A 400 -14.50 -36.28 -40.66
CA PHE A 400 -13.57 -35.21 -41.02
C PHE A 400 -12.52 -35.65 -42.02
N PHE A 401 -11.97 -36.86 -41.85
CA PHE A 401 -10.96 -37.46 -42.70
C PHE A 401 -11.46 -38.79 -43.29
N GLY A 402 -10.99 -39.18 -44.48
CA GLY A 402 -11.43 -40.39 -45.17
C GLY A 402 -10.45 -41.56 -45.10
N GLY A 403 -9.17 -41.29 -44.86
CA GLY A 403 -8.07 -42.25 -44.94
C GLY A 403 -6.74 -41.53 -45.17
N PHE A 404 -5.78 -42.20 -45.80
CA PHE A 404 -4.48 -41.60 -46.14
C PHE A 404 -4.11 -41.84 -47.60
N TYR A 405 -3.49 -40.84 -48.23
CA TYR A 405 -2.73 -40.97 -49.46
C TYR A 405 -1.24 -41.05 -49.13
N GLU A 406 -0.53 -41.93 -49.83
CA GLU A 406 0.90 -42.09 -49.66
C GLU A 406 1.62 -41.56 -50.90
N TYR A 407 2.52 -40.62 -50.69
CA TYR A 407 3.31 -39.96 -51.73
C TYR A 407 4.80 -40.14 -51.46
N SER A 408 5.64 -39.87 -52.46
CA SER A 408 7.10 -39.86 -52.31
C SER A 408 7.58 -38.87 -51.24
N PHE A 409 6.82 -37.79 -51.03
CA PHE A 409 7.11 -36.76 -50.04
C PHE A 409 6.38 -36.95 -48.71
N GLY A 410 5.73 -38.09 -48.45
CA GLY A 410 5.08 -38.38 -47.16
C GLY A 410 3.63 -38.87 -47.26
N ARG A 411 3.02 -39.11 -46.10
CA ARG A 411 1.65 -39.59 -45.95
C ARG A 411 0.72 -38.41 -45.64
N MET A 412 -0.23 -38.16 -46.52
CA MET A 412 -1.23 -37.10 -46.42
C MET A 412 -2.59 -37.67 -46.06
N SER A 413 -3.40 -36.92 -45.34
CA SER A 413 -4.77 -37.33 -45.06
C SER A 413 -5.68 -37.11 -46.25
N ALA A 414 -6.46 -38.14 -46.58
CA ALA A 414 -7.54 -38.02 -47.54
C ALA A 414 -8.67 -37.17 -46.96
N ALA A 415 -9.05 -36.12 -47.66
CA ALA A 415 -10.14 -35.23 -47.25
C ALA A 415 -11.48 -35.98 -47.31
N ASN A 416 -12.29 -35.80 -46.27
CA ASN A 416 -13.70 -36.18 -46.25
C ASN A 416 -14.56 -34.92 -46.13
N ILE A 417 -15.87 -35.08 -45.88
CA ILE A 417 -16.84 -33.98 -45.80
C ILE A 417 -16.35 -32.87 -44.84
N GLY A 418 -15.79 -33.22 -43.68
CA GLY A 418 -15.35 -32.21 -42.71
C GLY A 418 -14.13 -31.39 -43.16
N LEU A 419 -13.05 -32.02 -43.66
CA LEU A 419 -11.88 -31.27 -44.15
C LEU A 419 -12.22 -30.43 -45.40
N ASN A 420 -13.07 -30.95 -46.30
CA ASN A 420 -13.57 -30.19 -47.44
C ASN A 420 -14.43 -28.99 -47.01
N ALA A 421 -15.31 -29.17 -46.02
CA ALA A 421 -16.09 -28.09 -45.45
C ALA A 421 -15.20 -27.02 -44.80
N PHE A 422 -14.14 -27.41 -44.08
CA PHE A 422 -13.18 -26.48 -43.52
C PHE A 422 -12.47 -25.65 -44.59
N GLY A 423 -11.98 -26.30 -45.67
CA GLY A 423 -11.40 -25.61 -46.82
C GLY A 423 -12.37 -24.60 -47.46
N PHE A 424 -13.63 -25.00 -47.63
CA PHE A 424 -14.69 -24.12 -48.13
C PHE A 424 -14.95 -22.92 -47.20
N PHE A 425 -15.08 -23.14 -45.89
CA PHE A 425 -15.27 -22.09 -44.89
C PHE A 425 -14.10 -21.08 -44.88
N GLY A 426 -12.87 -21.56 -45.00
CA GLY A 426 -11.68 -20.72 -45.15
C GLY A 426 -11.75 -19.83 -46.41
N MET A 427 -12.08 -20.43 -47.55
CA MET A 427 -12.21 -19.71 -48.83
C MET A 427 -13.30 -18.63 -48.81
N VAL A 428 -14.47 -18.92 -48.22
CA VAL A 428 -15.56 -17.95 -48.05
C VAL A 428 -15.14 -16.78 -47.17
N GLY A 429 -14.48 -17.06 -46.04
CA GLY A 429 -13.96 -16.04 -45.14
C GLY A 429 -12.93 -15.12 -45.80
N MET A 430 -12.00 -15.72 -46.53
CA MET A 430 -10.95 -15.03 -47.28
C MET A 430 -11.53 -14.13 -48.37
N THR A 431 -12.54 -14.62 -49.12
CA THR A 431 -13.22 -13.85 -50.17
C THR A 431 -14.00 -12.67 -49.61
N PHE A 432 -14.75 -12.88 -48.51
CA PHE A 432 -15.50 -11.82 -47.84
C PHE A 432 -14.58 -10.69 -47.36
N PHE A 433 -13.46 -11.08 -46.74
CA PHE A 433 -12.48 -10.12 -46.25
C PHE A 433 -11.76 -9.36 -47.36
N LEU A 434 -11.39 -10.03 -48.46
CA LEU A 434 -10.74 -9.37 -49.59
C LEU A 434 -11.63 -8.24 -50.15
N LYS A 435 -12.95 -8.49 -50.25
CA LYS A 435 -13.94 -7.48 -50.66
C LYS A 435 -13.96 -6.27 -49.72
N GLU A 436 -14.01 -6.50 -48.40
CA GLU A 436 -14.02 -5.41 -47.42
C GLU A 436 -12.67 -4.68 -47.31
N TRP A 437 -11.55 -5.41 -47.44
CA TRP A 437 -10.21 -4.84 -47.37
C TRP A 437 -9.97 -3.83 -48.49
N ILE A 438 -10.44 -4.09 -49.72
CA ILE A 438 -10.35 -3.11 -50.83
C ILE A 438 -11.04 -1.79 -50.47
N GLN A 439 -12.16 -1.84 -49.74
CA GLN A 439 -12.86 -0.64 -49.27
C GLN A 439 -12.09 0.06 -48.13
N ILE A 440 -11.64 -0.69 -47.13
CA ILE A 440 -10.88 -0.17 -45.98
C ILE A 440 -9.55 0.45 -46.44
N TRP A 441 -8.90 -0.16 -47.44
CA TRP A 441 -7.66 0.31 -48.03
C TRP A 441 -7.81 1.71 -48.63
N LYS A 442 -8.88 1.93 -49.41
CA LYS A 442 -9.20 3.24 -50.00
C LYS A 442 -9.47 4.33 -48.96
N GLU A 443 -10.00 3.96 -47.80
CA GLU A 443 -10.34 4.91 -46.73
C GLU A 443 -9.13 5.30 -45.85
N THR A 444 -8.24 4.35 -45.52
CA THR A 444 -7.25 4.54 -44.44
C THR A 444 -5.81 4.85 -44.89
N HIS A 445 -5.44 4.56 -46.14
CA HIS A 445 -4.11 4.84 -46.73
C HIS A 445 -2.87 4.33 -45.93
N ASN A 446 -3.05 3.43 -44.96
CA ASN A 446 -1.94 2.89 -44.15
C ASN A 446 -1.14 1.82 -44.93
N LYS A 447 -0.10 2.24 -45.66
CA LYS A 447 0.75 1.36 -46.50
C LYS A 447 1.28 0.12 -45.76
N MET A 448 1.66 0.26 -44.50
CA MET A 448 2.25 -0.83 -43.71
C MET A 448 1.21 -1.85 -43.25
N ALA A 449 0.02 -1.40 -42.81
CA ALA A 449 -1.09 -2.30 -42.49
C ALA A 449 -1.52 -3.13 -43.71
N ASN A 450 -1.52 -2.54 -44.91
CA ASN A 450 -1.83 -3.25 -46.15
C ASN A 450 -0.81 -4.34 -46.50
N LEU A 451 0.49 -4.08 -46.27
CA LEU A 451 1.54 -5.08 -46.49
C LEU A 451 1.40 -6.29 -45.55
N ILE A 452 0.99 -6.06 -44.30
CA ILE A 452 0.71 -7.15 -43.35
C ILE A 452 -0.47 -7.98 -43.82
N VAL A 453 -1.56 -7.34 -44.22
CA VAL A 453 -2.75 -8.03 -44.72
C VAL A 453 -2.43 -8.85 -45.97
N LEU A 454 -1.67 -8.29 -46.91
CA LEU A 454 -1.22 -9.00 -48.10
C LEU A 454 -0.34 -10.22 -47.75
N SER A 455 0.55 -10.07 -46.78
CA SER A 455 1.42 -11.15 -46.31
C SER A 455 0.63 -12.27 -45.63
N LEU A 456 -0.40 -11.93 -44.84
CA LEU A 456 -1.28 -12.90 -44.20
C LEU A 456 -2.11 -13.67 -45.24
N PHE A 457 -2.68 -12.95 -46.21
CA PHE A 457 -3.41 -13.53 -47.32
C PHE A 457 -2.53 -14.48 -48.16
N PHE A 458 -1.26 -14.10 -48.39
CA PHE A 458 -0.29 -14.97 -49.03
C PHE A 458 -0.05 -16.26 -48.23
N GLY A 459 0.05 -16.17 -46.90
CA GLY A 459 0.15 -17.36 -46.04
C GLY A 459 -1.06 -18.28 -46.13
N ASP A 460 -2.27 -17.73 -46.00
CA ASP A 460 -3.53 -18.48 -46.12
C ASP A 460 -3.66 -19.13 -47.52
N PHE A 461 -3.19 -18.45 -48.57
CA PHE A 461 -3.14 -18.99 -49.92
C PHE A 461 -2.17 -20.18 -50.05
N LEU A 462 -0.98 -20.12 -49.43
CA LEU A 462 -0.06 -21.25 -49.39
C LEU A 462 -0.68 -22.48 -48.72
N ILE A 463 -1.45 -22.29 -47.64
CA ILE A 463 -2.18 -23.38 -46.97
C ILE A 463 -3.21 -24.00 -47.93
N PHE A 464 -3.95 -23.17 -48.67
CA PHE A 464 -4.96 -23.63 -49.61
C PHE A 464 -4.38 -24.52 -50.71
N LEU A 465 -3.14 -24.27 -51.15
CA LEU A 465 -2.45 -25.08 -52.15
C LEU A 465 -2.09 -26.51 -51.68
N ASN A 466 -2.32 -26.85 -50.40
CA ASN A 466 -2.19 -28.21 -49.90
C ASN A 466 -3.43 -29.07 -50.16
N LEU A 467 -4.59 -28.46 -50.44
CA LEU A 467 -5.86 -29.18 -50.65
C LEU A 467 -5.79 -30.25 -51.77
N PRO A 468 -5.15 -30.01 -52.93
CA PRO A 468 -5.01 -31.03 -53.98
C PRO A 468 -4.41 -32.36 -53.49
N ALA A 469 -3.38 -32.30 -52.63
CA ALA A 469 -2.76 -33.49 -52.04
C ALA A 469 -3.71 -34.28 -51.14
N THR A 470 -4.64 -33.59 -50.46
CA THR A 470 -5.68 -34.25 -49.66
C THR A 470 -6.78 -34.89 -50.51
N MET A 471 -6.86 -34.55 -51.80
CA MET A 471 -7.82 -35.08 -52.76
C MET A 471 -7.23 -36.19 -53.66
N GLY A 472 -5.99 -36.63 -53.38
CA GLY A 472 -5.33 -37.67 -54.17
C GLY A 472 -4.44 -37.14 -55.29
N ILE A 473 -4.36 -35.82 -55.52
CA ILE A 473 -3.52 -35.22 -56.57
C ILE A 473 -2.07 -35.11 -56.05
N PRO A 474 -1.05 -35.66 -56.73
CA PRO A 474 0.33 -35.73 -56.24
C PRO A 474 1.08 -34.38 -56.37
N LEU A 475 0.47 -33.28 -55.94
CA LEU A 475 1.08 -31.96 -55.87
C LEU A 475 1.80 -31.78 -54.53
N TYR A 476 3.05 -31.32 -54.56
CA TYR A 476 3.81 -31.08 -53.34
C TYR A 476 3.16 -29.96 -52.49
N PRO A 477 2.93 -30.18 -51.18
CA PRO A 477 2.30 -29.20 -50.30
C PRO A 477 3.25 -28.04 -49.97
N ILE A 478 3.10 -26.92 -50.65
CA ILE A 478 3.90 -25.70 -50.41
C ILE A 478 3.42 -24.87 -49.22
N GLY A 479 2.29 -25.24 -48.59
CA GLY A 479 1.83 -24.66 -47.33
C GLY A 479 2.79 -24.87 -46.17
N GLU A 480 3.84 -25.68 -46.33
CA GLU A 480 4.94 -25.85 -45.37
C GLU A 480 5.78 -24.58 -45.20
N LEU A 481 5.74 -23.62 -46.14
CA LEU A 481 6.56 -22.40 -46.13
C LEU A 481 5.99 -21.23 -45.31
N GLN A 482 5.18 -21.49 -44.28
CA GLN A 482 4.57 -20.44 -43.43
C GLN A 482 5.56 -19.50 -42.73
N PHE A 483 6.84 -19.86 -42.59
CA PHE A 483 7.84 -18.92 -42.07
C PHE A 483 8.01 -17.67 -42.94
N ILE A 484 7.78 -17.76 -44.26
CA ILE A 484 7.92 -16.61 -45.18
C ILE A 484 6.90 -15.50 -44.85
N PRO A 485 5.57 -15.75 -44.91
CA PRO A 485 4.59 -14.75 -44.54
C PRO A 485 4.72 -14.33 -43.08
N ALA A 486 5.07 -15.24 -42.17
CA ALA A 486 5.27 -14.90 -40.76
C ALA A 486 6.44 -13.93 -40.53
N LEU A 487 7.57 -14.14 -41.22
CA LEU A 487 8.73 -13.26 -41.15
C LEU A 487 8.39 -11.87 -41.71
N LEU A 488 7.71 -11.81 -42.86
CA LEU A 488 7.28 -10.54 -43.47
C LEU A 488 6.37 -9.75 -42.53
N ILE A 489 5.31 -10.38 -42.01
CA ILE A 489 4.39 -9.74 -41.07
C ILE A 489 5.14 -9.30 -39.81
N SER A 490 6.02 -10.14 -39.26
CA SER A 490 6.79 -9.79 -38.06
C SER A 490 7.67 -8.57 -38.29
N ILE A 491 8.40 -8.52 -39.40
CA ILE A 491 9.20 -7.35 -39.79
C ILE A 491 8.33 -6.10 -39.89
N PHE A 492 7.15 -6.19 -40.52
CA PHE A 492 6.25 -5.04 -40.66
C PHE A 492 5.60 -4.61 -39.35
N ILE A 493 5.21 -5.54 -38.47
CA ILE A 493 4.70 -5.26 -37.12
C ILE A 493 5.78 -4.57 -36.28
N ILE A 494 7.02 -5.06 -36.35
CA ILE A 494 8.17 -4.47 -35.63
C ILE A 494 8.47 -3.06 -36.15
N LYS A 495 8.44 -2.88 -37.48
CA LYS A 495 8.77 -1.61 -38.16
C LYS A 495 7.66 -0.55 -38.09
N LEU A 496 6.42 -0.94 -37.78
CA LEU A 496 5.25 -0.05 -37.58
C LEU A 496 5.33 0.85 -36.32
N GLY A 497 6.46 0.84 -35.59
CA GLY A 497 6.65 1.73 -34.44
C GLY A 497 6.05 1.25 -33.13
N ALA A 498 5.67 -0.04 -33.03
CA ALA A 498 5.14 -0.64 -31.80
C ALA A 498 6.22 -0.97 -30.74
N ILE A 499 7.50 -0.71 -31.05
CA ILE A 499 8.59 -0.72 -30.07
C ILE A 499 9.01 0.73 -29.77
N PRO A 500 8.30 1.46 -28.89
CA PRO A 500 8.99 2.42 -28.05
C PRO A 500 9.74 1.58 -27.01
N THR A 501 11.01 1.28 -27.25
CA THR A 501 11.89 0.87 -26.16
C THR A 501 12.23 2.13 -25.36
N SER A 502 11.24 2.72 -24.70
CA SER A 502 11.48 3.90 -23.87
C SER A 502 12.25 3.56 -22.60
N GLY A 503 12.44 2.27 -22.33
CA GLY A 503 13.14 1.75 -21.17
C GLY A 503 14.46 1.04 -21.52
N GLN A 504 15.56 1.51 -20.93
CA GLN A 504 16.89 0.95 -21.12
C GLN A 504 16.98 -0.49 -20.57
N ALA A 505 16.31 -0.79 -19.46
CA ALA A 505 16.33 -2.14 -18.88
C ALA A 505 15.64 -3.15 -19.81
N THR A 506 14.58 -2.75 -20.48
CA THR A 506 13.85 -3.58 -21.46
C THR A 506 14.70 -3.88 -22.70
N LEU A 507 15.51 -2.93 -23.16
CA LEU A 507 16.49 -3.14 -24.23
C LEU A 507 17.58 -4.13 -23.82
N ILE A 508 18.12 -3.97 -22.61
CA ILE A 508 19.14 -4.86 -22.06
C ILE A 508 18.57 -6.26 -21.89
N GLY A 509 17.37 -6.42 -21.31
CA GLY A 509 16.71 -7.71 -21.14
C GLY A 509 16.47 -8.45 -22.46
N ASN A 510 16.10 -7.71 -23.52
CA ASN A 510 15.99 -8.29 -24.86
C ASN A 510 17.33 -8.74 -25.44
N ARG A 511 18.40 -7.93 -25.27
CA ARG A 511 19.76 -8.31 -25.72
C ARG A 511 20.28 -9.52 -24.96
N VAL A 512 20.11 -9.58 -23.64
CA VAL A 512 20.48 -10.73 -22.80
C VAL A 512 19.72 -11.97 -23.23
N SER A 513 18.41 -11.86 -23.46
CA SER A 513 17.62 -13.00 -23.96
C SER A 513 18.14 -13.48 -25.32
N LEU A 514 18.44 -12.57 -26.26
CA LEU A 514 19.03 -12.93 -27.55
C LEU A 514 20.42 -13.57 -27.42
N MET A 515 21.23 -13.19 -26.43
CA MET A 515 22.51 -13.85 -26.16
C MET A 515 22.33 -15.30 -25.73
N ILE A 516 21.23 -15.66 -25.06
CA ILE A 516 20.93 -17.06 -24.72
C ILE A 516 20.79 -17.91 -25.99
N LEU A 517 20.20 -17.38 -27.06
CA LEU A 517 20.16 -18.04 -28.38
C LEU A 517 21.55 -18.26 -28.99
N PHE A 518 22.57 -17.50 -28.59
CA PHE A 518 23.95 -17.68 -29.05
C PHE A 518 24.66 -18.85 -28.35
N PHE A 519 24.28 -19.15 -27.10
CA PHE A 519 24.77 -20.33 -26.38
C PHE A 519 24.15 -21.64 -26.88
N VAL A 520 23.04 -21.56 -27.63
CA VAL A 520 22.36 -22.71 -28.20
C VAL A 520 23.25 -23.47 -29.17
N PRO A 521 23.81 -22.86 -30.25
CA PRO A 521 24.75 -23.55 -31.13
C PRO A 521 25.95 -24.18 -30.40
N VAL A 522 26.51 -23.50 -29.39
CA VAL A 522 27.64 -24.02 -28.61
C VAL A 522 27.22 -25.28 -27.83
N SER A 523 26.08 -25.23 -27.15
CA SER A 523 25.54 -26.36 -26.39
C SER A 523 25.14 -27.52 -27.33
N MET A 524 24.56 -27.20 -28.50
CA MET A 524 24.28 -28.17 -29.55
C MET A 524 25.56 -28.86 -30.01
N SER A 525 26.65 -28.13 -30.23
CA SER A 525 27.92 -28.71 -30.68
C SER A 525 28.47 -29.73 -29.68
N PHE A 526 28.42 -29.43 -28.37
CA PHE A 526 28.80 -30.42 -27.33
C PHE A 526 27.87 -31.64 -27.32
N TYR A 527 26.56 -31.43 -27.52
CA TYR A 527 25.60 -32.53 -27.62
C TYR A 527 25.83 -33.41 -28.85
N VAL A 528 26.11 -32.81 -30.02
CA VAL A 528 26.47 -33.53 -31.25
C VAL A 528 27.76 -34.32 -31.05
N LEU A 529 28.80 -33.72 -30.46
CA LEU A 529 30.08 -34.40 -30.25
C LEU A 529 29.92 -35.66 -29.39
N ASN A 530 29.13 -35.60 -28.32
CA ASN A 530 28.85 -36.78 -27.49
C ASN A 530 28.00 -37.83 -28.22
N LEU A 531 27.09 -37.42 -29.10
CA LEU A 531 26.29 -38.35 -29.91
C LEU A 531 27.11 -39.00 -31.02
N MET A 532 28.15 -38.34 -31.52
CA MET A 532 29.03 -38.90 -32.55
C MET A 532 29.83 -40.12 -32.09
N ASP A 533 29.96 -40.32 -30.77
CA ASP A 533 30.57 -41.54 -30.21
C ASP A 533 29.69 -42.78 -30.43
N VAL A 534 28.39 -42.58 -30.71
CA VAL A 534 27.39 -43.64 -30.85
C VAL A 534 26.72 -43.64 -32.24
N PHE A 535 26.63 -42.48 -32.92
CA PHE A 535 25.94 -42.31 -34.21
C PHE A 535 26.81 -41.63 -35.26
N SER A 536 26.44 -41.79 -36.54
CA SER A 536 27.06 -41.03 -37.63
C SER A 536 26.85 -39.52 -37.46
N LEU A 537 27.76 -38.71 -38.03
CA LEU A 537 27.69 -37.24 -37.95
C LEU A 537 26.34 -36.70 -38.42
N SER A 538 25.78 -37.24 -39.52
CA SER A 538 24.48 -36.83 -40.03
C SER A 538 23.36 -37.06 -39.00
N VAL A 539 23.31 -38.27 -38.41
CA VAL A 539 22.32 -38.64 -37.38
C VAL A 539 22.46 -37.79 -36.13
N SER A 540 23.69 -37.53 -35.69
CA SER A 540 23.99 -36.71 -34.51
C SER A 540 23.57 -35.25 -34.70
N VAL A 541 23.87 -34.68 -35.88
CA VAL A 541 23.46 -33.32 -36.25
C VAL A 541 21.94 -33.20 -36.33
N TYR A 542 21.26 -34.20 -36.89
CA TYR A 542 19.81 -34.24 -36.91
C TYR A 542 19.22 -34.35 -35.50
N HIS A 543 19.74 -35.23 -34.64
CA HIS A 543 19.28 -35.36 -33.25
C HIS A 543 19.40 -34.04 -32.49
N ALA A 544 20.54 -33.35 -32.63
CA ALA A 544 20.75 -32.05 -32.01
C ALA A 544 19.79 -30.98 -32.55
N LEU A 545 19.60 -30.92 -33.87
CA LEU A 545 18.67 -29.96 -34.47
C LEU A 545 17.22 -30.16 -34.00
N PHE A 546 16.79 -31.40 -33.74
CA PHE A 546 15.38 -31.68 -33.53
C PHE A 546 14.96 -31.95 -32.09
N VAL A 547 15.86 -32.44 -31.24
CA VAL A 547 15.60 -32.58 -29.80
C VAL A 547 16.06 -31.32 -29.09
N ALA A 548 17.27 -30.88 -29.41
CA ALA A 548 17.94 -29.90 -28.60
C ALA A 548 17.60 -28.45 -29.04
N SER A 549 17.20 -28.18 -30.29
CA SER A 549 16.65 -26.85 -30.67
C SER A 549 15.30 -26.50 -30.02
N PRO A 550 14.28 -27.38 -29.95
CA PRO A 550 13.04 -27.05 -29.23
C PRO A 550 13.27 -26.87 -27.72
N ILE A 551 14.18 -27.64 -27.12
CA ILE A 551 14.61 -27.46 -25.72
C ILE A 551 15.26 -26.09 -25.53
N ALA A 552 16.21 -25.75 -26.40
CA ALA A 552 16.87 -24.45 -26.39
C ALA A 552 15.88 -23.29 -26.55
N LEU A 553 14.90 -23.40 -27.46
CA LEU A 553 13.87 -22.40 -27.63
C LEU A 553 12.94 -22.32 -26.41
N ALA A 554 12.63 -23.45 -25.77
CA ALA A 554 11.89 -23.50 -24.52
C ALA A 554 12.65 -22.78 -23.38
N PHE A 555 13.96 -23.01 -23.24
CA PHE A 555 14.81 -22.31 -22.26
C PHE A 555 14.95 -20.82 -22.54
N TYR A 556 15.14 -20.44 -23.81
CA TYR A 556 15.09 -19.04 -24.23
C TYR A 556 13.77 -18.41 -23.81
N LEU A 557 12.65 -19.11 -24.01
CA LEU A 557 11.33 -18.58 -23.71
C LEU A 557 11.11 -18.37 -22.22
N VAL A 558 11.48 -19.36 -21.40
CA VAL A 558 11.43 -19.24 -19.92
C VAL A 558 12.26 -18.03 -19.48
N SER A 559 13.49 -17.93 -19.98
CA SER A 559 14.40 -16.83 -19.65
C SER A 559 13.84 -15.47 -20.07
N PHE A 560 13.32 -15.37 -21.30
CA PHE A 560 12.71 -14.16 -21.84
C PHE A 560 11.51 -13.69 -21.00
N VAL A 561 10.65 -14.61 -20.58
CA VAL A 561 9.48 -14.32 -19.72
C VAL A 561 9.92 -13.75 -18.37
N PHE A 562 10.94 -14.32 -17.73
CA PHE A 562 11.45 -13.85 -16.44
C PHE A 562 12.17 -12.50 -16.56
N LEU A 563 13.12 -12.38 -17.50
CA LEU A 563 13.90 -11.15 -17.73
C LEU A 563 12.99 -9.97 -18.08
N ARG A 564 11.98 -10.18 -18.93
CA ARG A 564 11.08 -9.12 -19.37
C ARG A 564 10.25 -8.55 -18.23
N SER A 565 9.76 -9.39 -17.32
CA SER A 565 8.95 -8.94 -16.18
C SER A 565 9.73 -7.99 -15.26
N THR A 566 11.00 -8.31 -15.04
CA THR A 566 11.92 -7.54 -14.19
C THR A 566 12.33 -6.24 -14.88
N ALA A 567 12.69 -6.31 -16.17
CA ALA A 567 13.10 -5.17 -16.95
C ALA A 567 12.02 -4.08 -17.05
N VAL A 568 10.76 -4.47 -17.29
CA VAL A 568 9.65 -3.50 -17.36
C VAL A 568 9.39 -2.82 -16.03
N LYS A 569 9.45 -3.56 -14.91
CA LYS A 569 9.32 -2.96 -13.58
C LYS A 569 10.45 -1.95 -13.34
N LEU A 570 11.69 -2.33 -13.66
CA LEU A 570 12.86 -1.47 -13.48
C LEU A 570 12.72 -0.15 -14.24
N ASP A 571 12.31 -0.21 -15.51
CA ASP A 571 12.07 0.99 -16.33
C ASP A 571 10.95 1.88 -15.77
N GLN A 572 9.87 1.30 -15.23
CA GLN A 572 8.81 2.08 -14.57
C GLN A 572 9.32 2.81 -13.33
N THR A 573 10.11 2.15 -12.49
CA THR A 573 10.76 2.79 -11.32
C THR A 573 11.72 3.90 -11.75
N MET A 574 12.55 3.67 -12.77
CA MET A 574 13.49 4.68 -13.27
C MET A 574 12.76 5.91 -13.84
N LEU A 575 11.66 5.72 -14.56
CA LEU A 575 10.82 6.82 -15.05
C LEU A 575 10.13 7.59 -13.92
N ALA A 576 9.65 6.91 -12.88
CA ALA A 576 9.09 7.54 -11.71
C ALA A 576 10.15 8.38 -10.98
N LEU A 577 11.34 7.81 -10.75
CA LEU A 577 12.47 8.47 -10.11
C LEU A 577 12.96 9.69 -10.91
N ALA A 578 13.05 9.58 -12.24
CA ALA A 578 13.45 10.69 -13.11
C ALA A 578 12.44 11.85 -13.05
N LYS A 579 11.12 11.56 -13.00
CA LYS A 579 10.09 12.59 -12.83
C LYS A 579 10.17 13.28 -11.48
N GLU A 580 10.40 12.52 -10.41
CA GLU A 580 10.59 13.11 -9.08
C GLU A 580 11.86 13.95 -9.01
N LYS A 581 12.95 13.50 -9.62
CA LYS A 581 14.20 14.25 -9.68
C LYS A 581 14.04 15.60 -10.41
N VAL A 582 13.40 15.62 -11.58
CA VAL A 582 13.12 16.88 -12.30
C VAL A 582 12.23 17.82 -11.48
N LYS A 583 11.26 17.27 -10.73
CA LYS A 583 10.41 18.06 -9.83
C LYS A 583 11.21 18.65 -8.67
N ALA A 584 12.15 17.89 -8.11
CA ALA A 584 13.04 18.34 -7.04
C ALA A 584 14.04 19.40 -7.53
N ASP A 585 14.68 19.18 -8.69
CA ASP A 585 15.66 20.11 -9.27
C ASP A 585 15.01 21.46 -9.63
N ASN A 586 13.80 21.45 -10.21
CA ASN A 586 13.05 22.67 -10.49
C ASN A 586 12.63 23.42 -9.23
N ALA A 587 12.25 22.69 -8.16
CA ALA A 587 11.93 23.29 -6.87
C ALA A 587 13.18 23.91 -6.20
N LEU A 588 14.35 23.28 -6.37
CA LEU A 588 15.62 23.79 -5.85
C LEU A 588 16.04 25.09 -6.55
N ILE A 589 15.98 25.14 -7.89
CA ILE A 589 16.32 26.35 -8.67
C ILE A 589 15.40 27.52 -8.27
N GLN A 590 14.09 27.29 -8.16
CA GLN A 590 13.14 28.33 -7.71
C GLN A 590 13.41 28.78 -6.26
N SER A 591 13.82 27.86 -5.39
CA SER A 591 14.18 28.19 -4.00
C SER A 591 15.47 29.01 -3.91
N GLU A 592 16.46 28.75 -4.76
CA GLU A 592 17.74 29.50 -4.74
C GLU A 592 17.59 30.92 -5.28
N GLU A 593 16.80 31.12 -6.35
CA GLU A 593 16.50 32.45 -6.89
C GLU A 593 15.71 33.29 -5.88
N ALA A 594 14.67 32.72 -5.27
CA ALA A 594 13.90 33.39 -4.22
C ALA A 594 14.75 33.72 -2.99
N LYS A 595 15.68 32.83 -2.60
CA LYS A 595 16.59 33.06 -1.47
C LYS A 595 17.53 34.24 -1.73
N ARG A 596 18.12 34.36 -2.92
CA ARG A 596 19.01 35.48 -3.27
C ARG A 596 18.27 36.83 -3.28
N GLU A 597 17.03 36.87 -3.76
CA GLU A 597 16.23 38.10 -3.76
C GLU A 597 15.84 38.52 -2.34
N ILE A 598 15.45 37.56 -1.50
CA ILE A 598 15.15 37.78 -0.08
C ILE A 598 16.40 38.24 0.69
N GLU A 599 17.57 37.65 0.43
CA GLU A 599 18.84 38.04 1.08
C GLU A 599 19.23 39.50 0.77
N ALA A 600 19.09 39.94 -0.49
CA ALA A 600 19.37 41.32 -0.88
C ALA A 600 18.40 42.33 -0.23
N ILE A 601 17.11 42.00 -0.14
CA ILE A 601 16.10 42.85 0.51
C ILE A 601 16.29 42.86 2.03
N ASN A 602 16.61 41.71 2.64
CA ASN A 602 16.89 41.61 4.08
C ASN A 602 18.14 42.41 4.47
N HIS A 603 19.19 42.38 3.64
CA HIS A 603 20.39 43.19 3.89
C HIS A 603 20.08 44.69 3.90
N LEU A 604 19.29 45.17 2.92
CA LEU A 604 18.84 46.58 2.87
C LEU A 604 17.91 46.92 4.06
N THR A 605 17.00 46.02 4.42
CA THR A 605 16.08 46.18 5.55
C THR A 605 16.83 46.25 6.88
N ASN A 606 17.90 45.45 7.05
CA ASN A 606 18.74 45.48 8.23
C ASN A 606 19.54 46.79 8.34
N LEU A 607 20.12 47.27 7.24
CA LEU A 607 20.76 48.59 7.19
C LEU A 607 19.79 49.69 7.60
N ILE A 608 18.57 49.69 7.05
CA ILE A 608 17.55 50.70 7.35
C ILE A 608 17.05 50.61 8.81
N ASN A 609 16.87 49.40 9.34
CA ASN A 609 16.44 49.19 10.73
C ASN A 609 17.51 49.55 11.76
N SER A 610 18.79 49.52 11.39
CA SER A 610 19.90 49.90 12.27
C SER A 610 20.13 51.40 12.38
N GLU A 611 19.51 52.20 11.50
CA GLU A 611 19.70 53.64 11.45
C GLU A 611 18.60 54.39 12.21
N SER A 612 19.00 55.33 13.07
CA SER A 612 18.10 56.16 13.88
C SER A 612 17.85 57.55 13.31
N GLU A 613 18.55 57.91 12.22
CA GLU A 613 18.48 59.23 11.60
C GLU A 613 17.74 59.15 10.25
N LEU A 614 16.64 59.90 10.13
CA LEU A 614 15.83 59.99 8.91
C LEU A 614 16.66 60.26 7.63
N PRO A 615 17.65 61.19 7.64
CA PRO A 615 18.51 61.45 6.47
C PRO A 615 19.26 60.23 5.95
N LYS A 616 19.82 59.39 6.84
CA LYS A 616 20.59 58.20 6.46
C LYS A 616 19.71 57.11 5.86
N ILE A 617 18.50 56.94 6.41
CA ILE A 617 17.49 56.01 5.89
C ILE A 617 17.10 56.37 4.45
N ILE A 618 16.82 57.65 4.19
CA ILE A 618 16.43 58.12 2.85
C ILE A 618 17.60 58.04 1.87
N SER A 619 18.82 58.38 2.27
CA SER A 619 20.01 58.23 1.41
C SER A 619 20.26 56.77 1.03
N ALA A 620 20.06 55.81 1.95
CA ALA A 620 20.18 54.37 1.65
C ALA A 620 19.15 53.88 0.62
N ILE A 621 17.88 54.32 0.73
CA ILE A 621 16.82 54.00 -0.24
C ILE A 621 17.16 54.63 -1.59
N ALA A 622 17.54 55.91 -1.60
CA ALA A 622 17.88 56.65 -2.81
C ALA A 622 19.02 55.95 -3.57
N LYS A 623 20.07 55.51 -2.86
CA LYS A 623 21.21 54.81 -3.44
C LYS A 623 20.85 53.44 -4.02
N TYR A 624 20.01 52.66 -3.33
CA TYR A 624 19.53 51.37 -3.84
C TYR A 624 18.68 51.52 -5.10
N VAL A 625 17.74 52.47 -5.09
CA VAL A 625 16.85 52.73 -6.23
C VAL A 625 17.62 53.33 -7.41
N ASN A 626 18.66 54.14 -7.15
CA ASN A 626 19.59 54.61 -8.18
C ASN A 626 20.34 53.44 -8.85
N GLN A 627 20.99 52.57 -8.08
CA GLN A 627 21.79 51.46 -8.62
C GLN A 627 20.95 50.43 -9.39
N LYS A 628 19.72 50.15 -8.92
CA LYS A 628 18.87 49.11 -9.49
C LYS A 628 17.95 49.60 -10.62
N TYR A 629 17.48 50.84 -10.53
CA TYR A 629 16.46 51.37 -11.43
C TYR A 629 16.84 52.69 -12.12
N GLY A 630 18.04 53.24 -11.85
CA GLY A 630 18.54 54.44 -12.53
C GLY A 630 17.86 55.75 -12.12
N ILE A 631 17.29 55.83 -10.91
CA ILE A 631 16.62 57.04 -10.43
C ILE A 631 17.62 58.01 -9.76
N LEU A 632 17.64 59.27 -10.16
CA LEU A 632 18.66 60.26 -9.80
C LEU A 632 18.32 61.14 -8.59
N GLY A 633 17.06 61.19 -8.17
CA GLY A 633 16.63 61.99 -7.02
C GLY A 633 15.52 61.35 -6.20
N ALA A 634 15.56 61.55 -4.88
CA ALA A 634 14.56 61.07 -3.93
C ALA A 634 14.34 62.11 -2.82
N TRP A 635 13.08 62.47 -2.56
CA TRP A 635 12.71 63.49 -1.56
C TRP A 635 11.64 62.96 -0.62
N LEU A 636 11.84 63.15 0.68
CA LEU A 636 10.89 62.78 1.71
C LEU A 636 10.14 64.02 2.22
N PHE A 637 8.81 63.94 2.16
CA PHE A 637 7.89 64.93 2.73
C PHE A 637 7.13 64.34 3.92
N LEU A 638 7.08 65.09 5.01
CA LEU A 638 6.27 64.77 6.19
C LEU A 638 5.33 65.92 6.52
N LEU A 639 4.27 65.61 7.26
CA LEU A 639 3.28 66.57 7.72
C LEU A 639 3.93 67.57 8.71
N ASP A 640 3.61 68.85 8.57
CA ASP A 640 4.04 69.88 9.51
C ASP A 640 3.26 69.78 10.84
N ASP A 641 3.77 70.42 11.90
CA ASP A 641 3.24 70.28 13.27
C ASP A 641 1.77 70.72 13.40
N ASN A 642 1.35 71.68 12.57
CA ASN A 642 -0.03 72.19 12.52
C ASN A 642 -0.94 71.38 11.56
N GLN A 643 -0.42 70.37 10.87
CA GLN A 643 -1.13 69.53 9.91
C GLN A 643 -1.66 70.22 8.64
N GLU A 644 -1.29 71.48 8.39
CA GLU A 644 -1.81 72.28 7.27
C GLU A 644 -1.03 72.11 5.95
N ALA A 645 0.20 71.61 6.00
CA ALA A 645 1.07 71.41 4.85
C ALA A 645 2.03 70.23 5.05
N ILE A 646 2.54 69.66 3.96
CA ILE A 646 3.70 68.76 3.99
C ILE A 646 4.96 69.55 3.64
N LYS A 647 6.02 69.33 4.42
CA LYS A 647 7.33 69.97 4.25
C LYS A 647 8.39 68.94 3.90
N SER A 648 9.36 69.36 3.09
CA SER A 648 10.53 68.54 2.80
C SER A 648 11.36 68.34 4.07
N VAL A 649 11.68 67.09 4.38
CA VAL A 649 12.48 66.72 5.57
C VAL A 649 13.89 66.31 5.18
N HIS A 650 14.02 65.62 4.04
CA HIS A 650 15.31 65.26 3.47
C HIS A 650 15.20 65.11 1.97
N ALA A 651 16.26 65.49 1.25
CA ALA A 651 16.35 65.38 -0.19
C ALA A 651 17.73 64.86 -0.61
N GLU A 652 17.74 63.79 -1.40
CA GLU A 652 18.95 63.20 -1.96
C GLU A 652 18.96 63.38 -3.48
N ALA A 653 20.10 63.79 -4.03
CA ALA A 653 20.30 63.98 -5.46
C ALA A 653 21.68 63.44 -5.88
N PHE A 654 21.72 62.64 -6.95
CA PHE A 654 22.94 62.00 -7.49
C PHE A 654 23.52 62.76 -8.70
N PHE A 655 23.35 64.08 -8.74
CA PHE A 655 23.87 64.99 -9.77
C PHE A 655 24.24 66.34 -9.14
N ASP A 656 25.01 67.19 -9.85
CA ASP A 656 25.40 68.52 -9.40
C ASP A 656 24.20 69.50 -9.41
N ALA A 657 23.37 69.43 -8.37
CA ALA A 657 22.29 70.39 -8.13
C ALA A 657 22.87 71.74 -7.66
N SER A 658 22.37 72.85 -8.22
CA SER A 658 22.78 74.20 -7.78
C SER A 658 22.29 74.51 -6.38
N ASP A 659 22.94 75.45 -5.68
CA ASP A 659 22.54 75.86 -4.33
C ASP A 659 21.11 76.42 -4.28
N GLU A 660 20.67 77.09 -5.37
CA GLU A 660 19.28 77.53 -5.52
C GLU A 660 18.28 76.36 -5.57
N GLN A 661 18.62 75.28 -6.28
CA GLN A 661 17.76 74.10 -6.36
C GLN A 661 17.65 73.37 -5.02
N ARG A 662 18.78 73.26 -4.29
CA ARG A 662 18.78 72.68 -2.94
C ARG A 662 17.96 73.53 -1.97
N ALA A 663 18.17 74.84 -1.98
CA ALA A 663 17.41 75.77 -1.14
C ALA A 663 15.91 75.75 -1.47
N PHE A 664 15.54 75.61 -2.75
CA PHE A 664 14.14 75.46 -3.17
C PHE A 664 13.51 74.19 -2.58
N VAL A 665 14.17 73.03 -2.71
CA VAL A 665 13.63 71.74 -2.23
C VAL A 665 13.50 71.71 -0.70
N TYR A 666 14.46 72.26 0.04
CA TYR A 666 14.39 72.30 1.51
C TYR A 666 13.29 73.24 2.03
N ASN A 667 13.04 74.36 1.33
CA ASN A 667 12.01 75.33 1.73
C ASN A 667 10.62 75.02 1.14
N LEU A 668 10.50 73.95 0.35
CA LEU A 668 9.25 73.59 -0.30
C LEU A 668 8.21 73.14 0.73
N ARG A 669 7.08 73.87 0.75
CA ARG A 669 5.87 73.54 1.50
C ARG A 669 4.72 73.34 0.54
N ILE A 670 4.06 72.20 0.63
CA ILE A 670 2.91 71.84 -0.21
C ILE A 670 1.65 71.85 0.69
N PRO A 671 0.64 72.70 0.40
CA PRO A 671 -0.58 72.78 1.19
C PRO A 671 -1.37 71.47 1.19
N MET A 672 -1.97 71.10 2.32
CA MET A 672 -2.83 69.91 2.44
C MET A 672 -4.28 70.20 2.05
N ASN A 673 -4.49 70.83 0.90
CA ASN A 673 -5.79 71.13 0.30
C ASN A 673 -5.72 71.00 -1.24
N GLU A 674 -6.80 71.31 -1.96
CA GLU A 674 -6.86 71.17 -3.43
C GLU A 674 -5.79 71.97 -4.19
N SER A 675 -5.21 73.01 -3.58
CA SER A 675 -4.10 73.77 -4.18
C SER A 675 -2.74 73.06 -4.09
N GLY A 676 -2.64 71.97 -3.32
CA GLY A 676 -1.44 71.14 -3.13
C GLY A 676 -1.11 70.18 -4.28
N GLY A 677 -1.91 70.20 -5.36
CA GLY A 677 -1.61 69.52 -6.61
C GLY A 677 -1.48 68.00 -6.52
N ILE A 678 -0.58 67.43 -7.32
CA ILE A 678 -0.44 65.97 -7.47
C ILE A 678 0.01 65.31 -6.16
N ALA A 679 0.90 65.95 -5.39
CA ALA A 679 1.34 65.44 -4.11
C ALA A 679 0.18 65.27 -3.12
N TYR A 680 -0.75 66.24 -3.05
CA TYR A 680 -1.96 66.15 -2.24
C TYR A 680 -2.92 65.04 -2.72
N LEU A 681 -3.11 64.91 -4.04
CA LEU A 681 -3.95 63.85 -4.62
C LEU A 681 -3.41 62.45 -4.30
N VAL A 682 -2.10 62.25 -4.41
CA VAL A 682 -1.44 60.98 -4.08
C VAL A 682 -1.55 60.68 -2.58
N TRP A 683 -1.36 61.70 -1.74
CA TRP A 683 -1.51 61.59 -0.30
C TRP A 683 -2.90 61.08 0.09
N ASN A 684 -3.97 61.67 -0.45
CA ASN A 684 -5.34 61.29 -0.15
C ASN A 684 -5.76 59.95 -0.77
N ARG A 685 -5.29 59.66 -2.00
CA ARG A 685 -5.64 58.41 -2.70
C ARG A 685 -4.91 57.19 -2.16
N LYS A 686 -3.84 57.37 -1.37
CA LYS A 686 -3.04 56.27 -0.78
C LYS A 686 -2.50 55.30 -1.84
N LYS A 687 -2.27 55.80 -3.06
CA LYS A 687 -1.81 55.02 -4.19
C LYS A 687 -0.71 55.77 -4.91
N SER A 688 0.37 55.07 -5.23
CA SER A 688 1.48 55.61 -6.00
C SER A 688 1.03 56.14 -7.36
N MET A 689 1.69 57.19 -7.85
CA MET A 689 1.42 57.77 -9.17
C MET A 689 2.72 58.02 -9.93
N LEU A 690 2.83 57.37 -11.10
CA LEU A 690 3.95 57.54 -12.03
C LEU A 690 3.57 58.47 -13.17
N LEU A 691 4.21 59.63 -13.23
CA LEU A 691 4.15 60.60 -14.31
C LEU A 691 5.38 60.41 -15.18
N ARG A 692 5.23 59.76 -16.33
CA ARG A 692 6.36 59.47 -17.24
C ARG A 692 6.86 60.69 -18.02
N GLN A 693 5.98 61.67 -18.23
CA GLN A 693 6.30 62.93 -18.90
C GLN A 693 5.20 63.94 -18.57
N ILE A 694 5.55 65.12 -18.07
CA ILE A 694 4.59 66.20 -17.83
C ILE A 694 4.61 67.17 -19.01
N LYS A 695 3.45 67.37 -19.66
CA LYS A 695 3.29 68.24 -20.83
C LYS A 695 2.54 69.55 -20.53
N ARG A 696 1.74 69.57 -19.45
CA ARG A 696 0.96 70.72 -18.98
C ARG A 696 0.68 70.52 -17.49
N PHE A 697 0.80 71.58 -16.68
CA PHE A 697 0.47 71.54 -15.27
C PHE A 697 -0.97 72.01 -15.06
N GLU A 698 -1.73 71.27 -14.24
CA GLU A 698 -3.09 71.67 -13.82
C GLU A 698 -3.05 72.55 -12.56
N PHE A 699 -2.01 72.43 -11.74
CA PHE A 699 -1.84 73.15 -10.48
C PHE A 699 -0.52 73.92 -10.49
N GLU A 700 -0.57 75.18 -10.05
CA GLU A 700 0.57 76.10 -10.00
C GLU A 700 1.73 75.57 -9.14
N ILE A 701 1.41 74.83 -8.06
CA ILE A 701 2.43 74.24 -7.19
C ILE A 701 3.25 73.15 -7.90
N ASP A 702 2.63 72.35 -8.78
CA ASP A 702 3.33 71.28 -9.50
C ASP A 702 4.23 71.85 -10.60
N GLU A 703 3.81 72.93 -11.25
CA GLU A 703 4.60 73.70 -12.21
C GLU A 703 5.85 74.28 -11.52
N ARG A 704 5.63 74.94 -10.38
CA ARG A 704 6.71 75.51 -9.56
C ARG A 704 7.72 74.45 -9.10
N ILE A 705 7.24 73.27 -8.69
CA ILE A 705 8.11 72.15 -8.29
C ILE A 705 8.93 71.67 -9.48
N SER A 706 8.29 71.44 -10.63
CA SER A 706 8.93 70.96 -11.84
C SER A 706 10.00 71.92 -12.38
N GLU A 707 9.72 73.23 -12.40
CA GLU A 707 10.65 74.26 -12.85
C GLU A 707 11.80 74.44 -11.86
N GLY A 708 11.47 74.53 -10.55
CA GLY A 708 12.44 74.72 -9.49
C GLY A 708 13.49 73.59 -9.41
N VAL A 709 13.11 72.37 -9.76
CA VAL A 709 14.02 71.22 -9.77
C VAL A 709 14.44 70.76 -11.17
N LYS A 710 13.89 71.32 -12.26
CA LYS A 710 14.14 70.92 -13.66
C LYS A 710 13.87 69.44 -13.97
N ALA A 711 12.81 68.87 -13.40
CA ALA A 711 12.41 67.49 -13.64
C ALA A 711 11.19 67.40 -14.56
N THR A 712 11.15 66.43 -15.47
CA THR A 712 10.01 66.26 -16.40
C THR A 712 9.16 65.02 -16.11
N SER A 713 9.55 64.22 -15.12
CA SER A 713 8.88 62.97 -14.73
C SER A 713 9.00 62.73 -13.23
N PHE A 714 7.96 62.18 -12.62
CA PHE A 714 7.93 61.92 -11.18
C PHE A 714 7.27 60.58 -10.87
N LEU A 715 7.77 59.87 -9.87
CA LEU A 715 7.07 58.81 -9.18
C LEU A 715 6.78 59.27 -7.75
N HIS A 716 5.51 59.50 -7.46
CA HIS A 716 5.03 59.84 -6.12
C HIS A 716 4.62 58.56 -5.40
N VAL A 717 5.20 58.28 -4.24
CA VAL A 717 4.92 57.07 -3.45
C VAL A 717 4.45 57.48 -2.05
N PRO A 718 3.17 57.27 -1.71
CA PRO A 718 2.68 57.55 -0.37
C PRO A 718 3.21 56.48 0.59
N LEU A 719 3.68 56.91 1.75
CA LEU A 719 4.02 56.03 2.86
C LEU A 719 2.74 55.81 3.66
N VAL A 720 2.15 54.62 3.53
CA VAL A 720 0.86 54.30 4.16
C VAL A 720 1.08 53.29 5.28
N LEU A 721 0.66 53.63 6.50
CA LEU A 721 0.61 52.70 7.61
C LEU A 721 -0.79 52.69 8.24
N LYS A 722 -1.33 51.50 8.54
CA LYS A 722 -2.69 51.32 9.11
C LYS A 722 -3.77 52.10 8.35
N ASN A 723 -3.66 52.14 7.02
CA ASN A 723 -4.58 52.84 6.13
C ASN A 723 -4.56 54.38 6.28
N GLU A 724 -3.49 54.98 6.81
CA GLU A 724 -3.25 56.43 6.83
C GLU A 724 -1.92 56.77 6.14
N THR A 725 -1.88 57.87 5.39
CA THR A 725 -0.63 58.34 4.77
C THR A 725 0.15 59.13 5.81
N ILE A 726 1.33 58.64 6.16
CA ILE A 726 2.21 59.23 7.18
C ILE A 726 3.34 60.08 6.58
N GLY A 727 3.55 59.98 5.27
CA GLY A 727 4.59 60.67 4.53
C GLY A 727 4.49 60.43 3.03
N LEU A 728 5.28 61.14 2.25
CA LEU A 728 5.32 61.01 0.79
C LEU A 728 6.77 61.01 0.33
N ILE A 729 7.16 60.04 -0.48
CA ILE A 729 8.46 60.04 -1.16
C ILE A 729 8.26 60.34 -2.64
N MET A 730 8.99 61.32 -3.15
CA MET A 730 9.01 61.68 -4.56
C MET A 730 10.33 61.25 -5.18
N PHE A 731 10.25 60.47 -6.25
CA PHE A 731 11.41 60.06 -7.05
C PHE A 731 11.37 60.71 -8.42
N SER A 732 12.53 61.12 -8.93
CA SER A 732 12.63 61.86 -10.19
C SER A 732 13.97 61.67 -10.89
N ASN A 733 13.96 61.81 -12.22
CA ASN A 733 15.15 62.07 -13.01
C ASN A 733 15.13 63.51 -13.53
N PHE A 734 16.26 64.17 -13.43
CA PHE A 734 16.47 65.56 -13.85
C PHE A 734 16.77 65.54 -15.36
N LEU A 735 16.07 66.38 -16.14
CA LEU A 735 16.20 66.45 -17.61
C LEU A 735 15.78 65.20 -18.42
N GLU A 736 15.78 63.99 -17.83
CA GLU A 736 15.41 62.72 -18.47
C GLU A 736 14.10 62.12 -17.95
N ARG A 737 13.48 61.23 -18.75
CA ARG A 737 12.23 60.52 -18.39
C ARG A 737 12.50 59.30 -17.51
N LEU A 738 11.63 59.05 -16.52
CA LEU A 738 11.59 57.80 -15.76
C LEU A 738 11.05 56.63 -16.63
N ASP A 739 11.93 55.76 -17.10
CA ASP A 739 11.56 54.57 -17.89
C ASP A 739 11.32 53.31 -17.03
N LEU A 740 10.41 53.43 -16.06
CA LEU A 740 10.07 52.33 -15.14
C LEU A 740 8.94 51.47 -15.70
N THR A 741 9.03 50.14 -15.64
CA THR A 741 7.87 49.25 -15.87
C THR A 741 6.89 49.29 -14.69
N LYS A 742 5.62 48.87 -14.90
CA LYS A 742 4.64 48.77 -13.79
C LYS A 742 5.11 47.85 -12.65
N SER A 743 5.86 46.79 -12.98
CA SER A 743 6.42 45.86 -11.98
C SER A 743 7.54 46.51 -11.16
N GLN A 744 8.42 47.27 -11.80
CA GLN A 744 9.49 48.00 -11.12
C GLN A 744 8.95 49.11 -10.22
N ALA A 745 7.93 49.86 -10.68
CA ALA A 745 7.25 50.86 -9.85
C ALA A 745 6.62 50.23 -8.59
N ARG A 746 5.98 49.06 -8.72
CA ARG A 746 5.46 48.30 -7.57
C ARG A 746 6.56 47.81 -6.63
N SER A 747 7.73 47.44 -7.16
CA SER A 747 8.86 47.01 -6.33
C SER A 747 9.39 48.18 -5.48
N ILE A 748 9.47 49.38 -6.05
CA ILE A 748 9.82 50.61 -5.32
C ILE A 748 8.74 50.96 -4.29
N GLU A 749 7.46 50.80 -4.63
CA GLU A 749 6.34 50.99 -3.70
C GLU A 749 6.41 50.02 -2.51
N HIS A 750 6.67 48.73 -2.76
CA HIS A 750 6.85 47.73 -1.71
C HIS A 750 8.04 48.05 -0.80
N LEU A 751 9.17 48.50 -1.37
CA LEU A 751 10.32 48.94 -0.60
C LEU A 751 9.96 50.15 0.28
N CYS A 752 9.30 51.17 -0.26
CA CYS A 752 8.88 52.35 0.51
C CYS A 752 7.87 51.97 1.61
N ALA A 753 6.97 51.03 1.34
CA ALA A 753 6.01 50.53 2.32
C ALA A 753 6.69 49.80 3.48
N GLN A 754 7.76 49.04 3.22
CA GLN A 754 8.56 48.39 4.27
C GLN A 754 9.26 49.41 5.18
N VAL A 755 9.67 50.56 4.63
CA VAL A 755 10.36 51.61 5.40
C VAL A 755 9.41 52.60 6.09
N ALA A 756 8.14 52.66 5.67
CA ALA A 756 7.10 53.47 6.31
C ALA A 756 6.99 53.19 7.83
N GLY A 757 7.09 51.92 8.24
CA GLY A 757 7.10 51.54 9.65
C GLY A 757 8.31 52.03 10.44
N VAL A 758 9.49 52.15 9.80
CA VAL A 758 10.72 52.65 10.43
C VAL A 758 10.67 54.17 10.55
N ILE A 759 10.21 54.88 9.52
CA ILE A 759 10.02 56.33 9.53
C ILE A 759 9.01 56.73 10.62
N GLN A 760 7.90 55.98 10.75
CA GLN A 760 6.96 56.20 11.85
C GLN A 760 7.56 55.86 13.21
N ARG A 761 8.37 54.81 13.33
CA ARG A 761 9.05 54.45 14.59
C ARG A 761 10.01 55.53 15.05
N VAL A 762 10.83 56.10 14.17
CA VAL A 762 11.76 57.20 14.51
C VAL A 762 10.99 58.48 14.89
N HIS A 763 9.88 58.78 14.19
CA HIS A 763 9.01 59.91 14.51
C HIS A 763 8.26 59.71 15.85
N LEU A 764 7.69 58.51 16.06
CA LEU A 764 7.04 58.11 17.31
C LEU A 764 8.05 58.08 18.45
N LEU A 765 9.27 57.57 18.29
CA LEU A 765 10.29 57.51 19.35
C LEU A 765 10.56 58.90 19.97
N ARG A 766 10.60 59.95 19.14
CA ARG A 766 10.71 61.34 19.62
C ARG A 766 9.50 61.80 20.44
N GLN A 767 8.28 61.40 20.07
CA GLN A 767 7.07 61.65 20.87
C GLN A 767 6.98 60.73 22.10
N THR A 768 7.50 59.52 21.98
CA THR A 768 7.45 58.44 22.98
C THR A 768 8.44 58.71 24.08
N GLU A 769 9.60 59.32 23.86
CA GLU A 769 10.51 59.71 24.96
C GLU A 769 9.85 60.67 25.94
N LYS A 770 8.97 61.55 25.45
CA LYS A 770 8.19 62.49 26.27
C LYS A 770 7.06 61.77 27.04
N GLN A 771 6.37 60.79 26.44
CA GLN A 771 5.33 59.97 27.09
C GLN A 771 5.88 58.84 27.99
N LYS A 772 7.07 58.30 27.66
CA LYS A 772 7.74 57.17 28.34
C LYS A 772 8.06 57.52 29.78
N LYS A 773 8.27 58.79 30.11
CA LYS A 773 8.52 59.23 31.48
C LYS A 773 7.30 59.00 32.39
N ASP A 774 6.08 59.18 31.87
CA ASP A 774 4.83 58.96 32.61
C ASP A 774 4.36 57.49 32.54
N LEU A 775 4.64 56.82 31.41
CA LEU A 775 4.26 55.42 31.17
C LEU A 775 5.17 54.41 31.91
N LEU A 776 6.43 54.76 32.19
CA LEU A 776 7.36 53.92 32.96
C LEU A 776 6.89 53.69 34.41
N ALA A 777 6.18 54.64 35.02
CA ALA A 777 5.60 54.48 36.36
C ALA A 777 4.43 53.48 36.38
N LEU A 778 3.55 53.53 35.36
CA LEU A 778 2.41 52.63 35.22
C LEU A 778 2.83 51.20 34.82
N ASN A 779 3.79 51.06 33.89
CA ASN A 779 4.30 49.75 33.45
C ASN A 779 5.08 49.01 34.55
N GLY A 780 5.78 49.74 35.43
CA GLY A 780 6.45 49.14 36.59
C GLY A 780 5.46 48.45 37.54
N PHE A 781 4.30 49.07 37.75
CA PHE A 781 3.22 48.52 38.59
C PHE A 781 2.48 47.36 37.92
N VAL A 782 2.16 47.46 36.63
CA VAL A 782 1.50 46.37 35.87
C VAL A 782 2.37 45.12 35.81
N LYS A 783 3.70 45.27 35.68
CA LYS A 783 4.65 44.14 35.70
C LYS A 783 4.67 43.42 37.06
N ASP A 784 4.70 44.18 38.16
CA ASP A 784 4.73 43.66 39.54
C ASP A 784 3.40 42.99 39.98
N ILE A 785 2.30 43.29 39.29
CA ILE A 785 1.02 42.58 39.43
C ILE A 785 1.00 41.27 38.62
N ASN A 786 1.45 41.30 37.36
CA ASN A 786 1.46 40.11 36.48
C ASN A 786 2.44 39.01 36.92
N GLU A 787 3.44 39.32 37.75
CA GLU A 787 4.39 38.33 38.30
C GLU A 787 3.79 37.46 39.42
N LYS A 788 2.62 37.81 39.96
CA LYS A 788 1.97 37.08 41.07
C LYS A 788 0.66 36.47 40.59
N MET A 789 0.44 35.18 40.85
CA MET A 789 -0.81 34.48 40.49
C MET A 789 -1.85 34.45 41.63
N ASP A 790 -1.58 35.08 42.77
CA ASP A 790 -2.50 35.14 43.91
C ASP A 790 -3.38 36.40 43.83
N ILE A 791 -4.66 36.19 43.52
CA ILE A 791 -5.67 37.25 43.35
C ILE A 791 -5.78 38.12 44.60
N HIS A 792 -5.67 37.55 45.81
CA HIS A 792 -5.75 38.31 47.06
C HIS A 792 -4.60 39.31 47.20
N LEU A 793 -3.39 38.87 46.85
CA LEU A 793 -2.19 39.70 46.93
C LEU A 793 -2.17 40.78 45.83
N ILE A 794 -2.73 40.47 44.66
CA ILE A 794 -2.89 41.41 43.55
C ILE A 794 -3.88 42.51 43.93
N MET A 795 -5.06 42.15 44.44
CA MET A 795 -6.09 43.11 44.80
C MET A 795 -5.64 44.04 45.94
N LYS A 796 -4.90 43.54 46.93
CA LYS A 796 -4.29 44.38 47.97
C LYS A 796 -3.31 45.42 47.43
N LYS A 797 -2.54 45.08 46.40
CA LYS A 797 -1.63 46.03 45.73
C LYS A 797 -2.39 47.06 44.90
N ILE A 798 -3.41 46.61 44.15
CA ILE A 798 -4.29 47.49 43.39
C ILE A 798 -4.97 48.48 44.32
N HIS A 799 -5.49 48.01 45.45
CA HIS A 799 -6.09 48.86 46.48
C HIS A 799 -5.13 49.95 46.94
N ASN A 800 -3.90 49.60 47.34
CA ASN A 800 -2.89 50.58 47.74
C ASN A 800 -2.57 51.59 46.64
N TYR A 801 -2.48 51.16 45.39
CA TYR A 801 -2.20 52.04 44.27
C TYR A 801 -3.35 53.01 43.99
N VAL A 802 -4.60 52.52 43.96
CA VAL A 802 -5.76 53.39 43.71
C VAL A 802 -6.04 54.34 44.88
N LYS A 803 -5.75 53.90 46.11
CA LYS A 803 -5.79 54.75 47.30
C LYS A 803 -4.78 55.89 47.25
N ASN A 804 -3.51 55.59 46.93
CA ASN A 804 -2.44 56.58 46.98
C ASN A 804 -2.46 57.56 45.80
N ASN A 805 -2.90 57.12 44.62
CA ASN A 805 -2.87 57.95 43.40
C ASN A 805 -4.21 58.60 43.06
N PHE A 806 -5.33 58.02 43.51
CA PHE A 806 -6.68 58.48 43.15
C PHE A 806 -7.61 58.67 44.36
N GLY A 807 -7.15 58.42 45.59
CA GLY A 807 -7.94 58.66 46.82
C GLY A 807 -9.12 57.71 47.03
N ILE A 808 -9.06 56.50 46.46
CA ILE A 808 -10.13 55.49 46.51
C ILE A 808 -9.92 54.54 47.70
N MET A 809 -10.92 54.37 48.56
CA MET A 809 -10.79 53.75 49.88
C MET A 809 -11.31 52.31 49.95
N TYR A 810 -12.25 51.91 49.10
CA TYR A 810 -12.86 50.58 49.14
C TYR A 810 -13.01 49.97 47.75
N TYR A 811 -13.01 48.64 47.67
CA TYR A 811 -13.20 47.92 46.42
C TYR A 811 -13.98 46.63 46.59
N SER A 812 -14.63 46.17 45.52
CA SER A 812 -15.11 44.79 45.40
C SER A 812 -14.86 44.24 44.00
N LEU A 813 -14.34 43.02 43.96
CA LEU A 813 -14.07 42.26 42.75
C LEU A 813 -15.12 41.17 42.59
N LEU A 814 -15.85 41.21 41.48
CA LEU A 814 -16.86 40.24 41.12
C LEU A 814 -16.48 39.51 39.83
N VAL A 815 -16.64 38.19 39.80
CA VAL A 815 -16.29 37.35 38.63
C VAL A 815 -17.50 36.54 38.18
N ALA A 816 -17.66 36.38 36.87
CA ALA A 816 -18.72 35.58 36.30
C ALA A 816 -18.52 34.09 36.64
N ASP A 817 -19.59 33.40 37.02
CA ASP A 817 -19.54 31.95 37.20
C ASP A 817 -19.41 31.19 35.87
N GLY A 818 -19.01 29.91 35.93
CA GLY A 818 -18.68 29.12 34.73
C GLY A 818 -19.83 28.96 33.73
N GLU A 819 -21.09 29.02 34.20
CA GLU A 819 -22.28 29.03 33.33
C GLU A 819 -22.65 30.44 32.82
N LYS A 820 -21.94 31.48 33.26
CA LYS A 820 -22.13 32.90 32.92
C LYS A 820 -23.53 33.41 33.20
N ASN A 821 -24.13 32.94 34.30
CA ASN A 821 -25.47 33.34 34.72
C ASN A 821 -25.42 34.39 35.83
N TYR A 822 -24.43 34.32 36.72
CA TYR A 822 -24.28 35.25 37.85
C TYR A 822 -22.83 35.73 38.02
N LEU A 823 -22.68 36.96 38.52
CA LEU A 823 -21.45 37.47 39.13
C LEU A 823 -21.44 37.11 40.61
N ARG A 824 -20.28 36.67 41.11
CA ARG A 824 -20.05 36.35 42.52
C ARG A 824 -18.88 37.19 43.04
N PHE A 825 -18.97 37.61 44.29
CA PHE A 825 -17.86 38.29 44.95
C PHE A 825 -16.71 37.31 45.12
N MET A 826 -15.56 37.66 44.57
CA MET A 826 -14.31 36.92 44.73
C MET A 826 -13.51 37.53 45.88
N GLU A 827 -13.50 38.87 45.98
CA GLU A 827 -12.77 39.60 47.01
C GLU A 827 -13.36 41.00 47.23
N MET A 828 -13.25 41.55 48.45
CA MET A 828 -13.68 42.92 48.74
C MET A 828 -13.00 43.49 49.99
N GLU A 829 -12.90 44.82 50.02
CA GLU A 829 -12.53 45.62 51.19
C GLU A 829 -13.67 46.61 51.48
N VAL A 830 -14.19 46.54 52.71
CA VAL A 830 -15.36 47.31 53.18
C VAL A 830 -15.00 48.11 54.45
N PRO A 831 -15.75 49.18 54.79
CA PRO A 831 -15.48 50.00 55.97
C PRO A 831 -15.46 49.20 57.29
N GLU A 832 -14.63 49.62 58.24
CA GLU A 832 -14.43 48.91 59.53
C GLU A 832 -15.69 48.80 60.40
N TYR A 833 -16.68 49.69 60.23
CA TYR A 833 -17.94 49.63 60.97
C TYR A 833 -18.93 48.58 60.43
N VAL A 834 -18.65 47.95 59.30
CA VAL A 834 -19.48 46.87 58.74
C VAL A 834 -19.22 45.58 59.53
N THR A 835 -20.26 45.02 60.15
CA THR A 835 -20.12 43.82 60.98
C THR A 835 -19.75 42.58 60.15
N GLU A 836 -19.07 41.60 60.75
CA GLU A 836 -18.69 40.35 60.05
C GLU A 836 -19.91 39.59 59.48
N PHE A 837 -21.07 39.67 60.14
CA PHE A 837 -22.32 39.11 59.61
C PHE A 837 -22.77 39.82 58.33
N GLN A 838 -22.72 41.16 58.31
CA GLN A 838 -23.06 41.96 57.13
C GLN A 838 -22.05 41.72 56.00
N LYS A 839 -20.75 41.67 56.31
CA LYS A 839 -19.69 41.36 55.35
C LYS A 839 -19.88 39.98 54.72
N LYS A 840 -20.18 38.95 55.52
CA LYS A 840 -20.48 37.61 55.00
C LYS A 840 -21.71 37.61 54.08
N ARG A 841 -22.77 38.34 54.46
CA ARG A 841 -23.96 38.48 53.62
C ARG A 841 -23.64 39.12 52.28
N ILE A 842 -22.82 40.17 52.23
CA ILE A 842 -22.37 40.81 50.98
C ILE A 842 -21.59 39.83 50.12
N TYR A 843 -20.65 39.08 50.72
CA TYR A 843 -19.83 38.11 49.99
C TYR A 843 -20.64 36.99 49.31
N GLU A 844 -21.75 36.56 49.94
CA GLU A 844 -22.60 35.47 49.45
C GLU A 844 -23.63 35.92 48.38
N MET A 845 -23.75 37.22 48.11
CA MET A 845 -24.66 37.76 47.10
C MET A 845 -24.30 37.26 45.69
N ARG A 846 -25.35 36.99 44.88
CA ARG A 846 -25.21 36.55 43.49
C ARG A 846 -25.93 37.53 42.57
N LEU A 847 -25.17 38.31 41.83
CA LEU A 847 -25.73 39.34 40.96
C LEU A 847 -25.99 38.77 39.56
N PRO A 848 -27.22 38.84 39.01
CA PRO A 848 -27.52 38.28 37.70
C PRO A 848 -26.86 39.07 36.57
N LEU A 849 -26.22 38.36 35.63
CA LEU A 849 -25.58 38.94 34.44
C LEU A 849 -26.59 39.49 33.41
N LYS A 850 -27.87 39.06 33.47
CA LYS A 850 -28.96 39.48 32.58
C LYS A 850 -30.22 39.84 33.38
N GLY A 851 -30.77 41.04 33.19
CA GLY A 851 -31.97 41.55 33.89
C GLY A 851 -32.15 43.06 33.72
N ALA A 852 -33.20 43.66 34.30
CA ALA A 852 -33.50 45.09 34.19
C ALA A 852 -33.56 45.79 35.56
N ALA A 853 -32.41 46.27 36.03
CA ALA A 853 -32.15 47.53 36.78
C ALA A 853 -30.93 47.33 37.71
N GLY A 854 -30.07 48.36 37.86
CA GLY A 854 -28.85 48.30 38.70
C GLY A 854 -27.62 48.98 38.07
N GLY A 855 -26.75 49.58 38.90
CA GLY A 855 -25.50 50.23 38.48
C GLY A 855 -24.53 49.25 37.84
N HIS A 856 -24.40 48.07 38.45
CA HIS A 856 -23.64 46.92 37.94
C HIS A 856 -24.15 46.49 36.55
N GLN A 857 -25.46 46.29 36.38
CA GLN A 857 -26.03 45.89 35.09
C GLN A 857 -25.84 46.95 34.00
N MET A 858 -25.88 48.24 34.35
CA MET A 858 -25.64 49.30 33.38
C MET A 858 -24.21 49.29 32.86
N ALA A 859 -23.21 49.09 33.73
CA ALA A 859 -21.80 48.97 33.35
C ALA A 859 -21.57 47.75 32.46
N LEU A 860 -22.13 46.60 32.83
CA LEU A 860 -22.04 45.35 32.07
C LEU A 860 -22.70 45.45 30.69
N ARG A 861 -23.90 46.04 30.60
CA ARG A 861 -24.62 46.21 29.33
C ARG A 861 -23.93 47.20 28.40
N LYS A 862 -23.49 48.34 28.93
CA LYS A 862 -22.81 49.38 28.14
C LYS A 862 -21.37 49.02 27.82
N LYS A 863 -20.79 48.04 28.52
CA LYS A 863 -19.37 47.65 28.39
C LYS A 863 -18.43 48.84 28.54
N LYS A 864 -18.79 49.77 29.43
CA LYS A 864 -18.06 51.00 29.72
C LYS A 864 -18.09 51.26 31.22
N PRO A 865 -17.05 51.90 31.78
CA PRO A 865 -17.07 52.29 33.18
C PRO A 865 -18.23 53.24 33.45
N ILE A 866 -18.89 53.05 34.59
CA ILE A 866 -19.99 53.91 35.05
C ILE A 866 -19.56 54.58 36.33
N TYR A 867 -19.32 55.89 36.26
CA TYR A 867 -19.02 56.70 37.41
C TYR A 867 -20.27 57.41 37.94
N ILE A 868 -20.53 57.30 39.24
CA ILE A 868 -21.61 57.96 39.94
C ILE A 868 -20.97 58.79 41.07
N PRO A 869 -20.81 60.13 40.88
CA PRO A 869 -20.37 61.03 41.94
C PRO A 869 -21.46 61.19 43.01
N ASN A 870 -21.15 61.89 44.11
CA ASN A 870 -22.02 62.08 45.28
C ASN A 870 -23.36 62.78 44.99
N ASP A 871 -24.29 62.03 44.39
CA ASP A 871 -25.62 62.40 43.93
C ASP A 871 -26.61 61.30 44.36
N LEU A 872 -27.18 61.47 45.56
CA LEU A 872 -28.11 60.52 46.19
C LEU A 872 -29.34 60.21 45.33
N GLU A 873 -29.82 61.17 44.53
CA GLU A 873 -31.02 61.01 43.70
C GLU A 873 -30.74 60.13 42.46
N LYS A 874 -29.54 60.27 41.86
CA LYS A 874 -29.08 59.34 40.82
C LYS A 874 -28.76 57.96 41.39
N LEU A 875 -28.19 57.90 42.59
CA LEU A 875 -27.92 56.62 43.28
C LEU A 875 -29.22 55.83 43.48
N GLU A 876 -30.26 56.43 44.07
CA GLU A 876 -31.52 55.74 44.36
C GLU A 876 -32.28 55.22 43.13
N ARG A 877 -32.14 55.90 41.98
CA ARG A 877 -32.77 55.50 40.70
C ARG A 877 -32.02 54.38 39.97
N LEU A 878 -30.73 54.25 40.21
CA LEU A 878 -29.85 53.34 39.47
C LEU A 878 -29.53 52.06 40.24
N LEU A 879 -29.90 51.93 41.51
CA LEU A 879 -29.55 50.80 42.39
C LEU A 879 -30.73 49.84 42.63
N THR A 880 -30.46 48.53 42.68
CA THR A 880 -31.43 47.51 43.12
C THR A 880 -31.69 47.59 44.62
N GLU A 881 -32.72 46.90 45.15
CA GLU A 881 -32.95 46.85 46.62
C GLU A 881 -31.75 46.27 47.38
N GLU A 882 -31.07 45.31 46.76
CA GLU A 882 -29.84 44.72 47.27
C GLU A 882 -28.67 45.71 47.25
N ASP A 883 -28.48 46.44 46.15
CA ASP A 883 -27.45 47.48 46.05
C ASP A 883 -27.69 48.61 47.06
N LYS A 884 -28.95 49.04 47.25
CA LYS A 884 -29.34 50.06 48.23
C LYS A 884 -28.97 49.63 49.64
N TRP A 885 -29.24 48.38 50.00
CA TRP A 885 -28.84 47.84 51.29
C TRP A 885 -27.30 47.89 51.48
N VAL A 886 -26.52 47.56 50.44
CA VAL A 886 -25.05 47.67 50.50
C VAL A 886 -24.60 49.12 50.64
N VAL A 887 -25.21 50.06 49.91
CA VAL A 887 -24.92 51.50 50.03
C VAL A 887 -25.21 52.01 51.43
N ASP A 888 -26.34 51.63 52.03
CA ASP A 888 -26.74 52.07 53.37
C ASP A 888 -25.83 51.48 54.45
N VAL A 889 -25.51 50.19 54.35
CA VAL A 889 -24.63 49.50 55.31
C VAL A 889 -23.20 50.03 55.24
N CYS A 890 -22.69 50.24 54.03
CA CYS A 890 -21.33 50.74 53.82
C CYS A 890 -21.25 52.28 53.77
N LYS A 891 -22.39 53.00 53.89
CA LYS A 891 -22.52 54.47 53.77
C LYS A 891 -21.83 55.06 52.53
N ILE A 892 -22.01 54.45 51.37
CA ILE A 892 -21.21 54.82 50.18
C ILE A 892 -21.70 56.14 49.56
N THR A 893 -20.78 57.09 49.37
CA THR A 893 -21.07 58.41 48.79
C THR A 893 -20.83 58.47 47.28
N SER A 894 -19.93 57.64 46.74
CA SER A 894 -19.63 57.65 45.29
C SER A 894 -19.15 56.28 44.83
N PHE A 895 -19.49 55.92 43.59
CA PHE A 895 -19.18 54.62 43.00
C PHE A 895 -18.58 54.73 41.61
N LEU A 896 -17.65 53.84 41.30
CA LEU A 896 -17.17 53.58 39.95
C LEU A 896 -17.26 52.08 39.66
N PHE A 897 -18.09 51.71 38.69
CA PHE A 897 -18.24 50.34 38.22
C PHE A 897 -17.41 50.15 36.95
N ILE A 898 -16.41 49.28 36.98
CA ILE A 898 -15.50 49.04 35.84
C ILE A 898 -15.73 47.62 35.31
N PRO A 899 -16.31 47.46 34.10
CA PRO A 899 -16.50 46.15 33.50
C PRO A 899 -15.16 45.57 33.06
N MET A 900 -14.88 44.35 33.50
CA MET A 900 -13.69 43.62 33.12
C MET A 900 -14.00 42.83 31.85
N ILE A 901 -13.41 43.24 30.74
CA ILE A 901 -13.74 42.72 29.41
C ILE A 901 -12.51 42.06 28.81
N LEU A 902 -12.66 40.83 28.33
CA LEU A 902 -11.63 40.12 27.61
C LEU A 902 -12.22 39.49 26.34
N ASN A 903 -11.56 39.69 25.19
CA ASN A 903 -12.04 39.24 23.87
C ASN A 903 -13.48 39.66 23.54
N GLY A 904 -13.90 40.82 24.05
CA GLY A 904 -15.25 41.35 23.84
C GLY A 904 -16.33 40.74 24.74
N GLU A 905 -15.99 39.81 25.63
CA GLU A 905 -16.89 39.25 26.64
C GLU A 905 -16.61 39.82 28.04
N VAL A 906 -17.65 39.93 28.86
CA VAL A 906 -17.48 40.35 30.25
C VAL A 906 -17.07 39.15 31.08
N VAL A 907 -15.88 39.23 31.69
CA VAL A 907 -15.34 38.20 32.60
C VAL A 907 -15.62 38.52 34.07
N GLY A 908 -15.85 39.80 34.40
CA GLY A 908 -16.12 40.26 35.76
C GLY A 908 -16.43 41.75 35.85
N LEU A 909 -16.47 42.27 37.07
CA LEU A 909 -16.71 43.67 37.39
C LEU A 909 -15.84 44.07 38.59
N LEU A 910 -15.18 45.22 38.49
CA LEU A 910 -14.46 45.83 39.59
C LEU A 910 -15.20 47.08 40.04
N ASP A 911 -15.65 47.08 41.29
CA ASP A 911 -16.32 48.22 41.89
C ASP A 911 -15.35 48.95 42.80
N LEU A 912 -15.32 50.26 42.68
CA LEU A 912 -14.51 51.16 43.49
C LEU A 912 -15.42 52.17 44.18
N SER A 913 -15.20 52.44 45.47
CA SER A 913 -16.11 53.27 46.25
C SER A 913 -15.45 53.99 47.43
N ASN A 914 -16.11 55.03 47.93
CA ASN A 914 -15.77 55.79 49.14
C ASN A 914 -17.01 56.03 50.00
N SER A 915 -16.86 56.10 51.33
CA SER A 915 -17.97 56.34 52.29
C SER A 915 -18.04 57.76 52.88
N ASP A 916 -16.89 58.45 52.99
CA ASP A 916 -16.81 59.71 53.76
C ASP A 916 -16.59 60.94 52.88
N LYS A 917 -16.08 60.75 51.66
CA LYS A 917 -15.78 61.80 50.67
C LYS A 917 -16.06 61.28 49.26
N SER A 918 -16.66 62.12 48.42
CA SER A 918 -16.82 61.83 46.99
C SER A 918 -15.46 61.59 46.34
N MET A 919 -15.41 60.65 45.39
CA MET A 919 -14.29 60.55 44.47
C MET A 919 -14.34 61.77 43.51
N ASP A 920 -13.23 62.46 43.25
CA ASP A 920 -13.16 63.60 42.31
C ASP A 920 -12.39 63.19 41.06
N LEU A 921 -12.91 62.19 40.33
CA LEU A 921 -12.23 61.58 39.19
C LEU A 921 -12.50 62.33 37.90
N THR A 922 -11.44 62.58 37.12
CA THR A 922 -11.55 63.08 35.74
C THR A 922 -11.78 61.94 34.74
N ASP A 923 -12.18 62.24 33.50
CA ASP A 923 -12.30 61.25 32.43
C ASP A 923 -10.96 60.55 32.13
N GLU A 924 -9.84 61.25 32.35
CA GLU A 924 -8.50 60.69 32.22
C GLU A 924 -8.22 59.68 33.34
N ASP A 925 -8.64 59.96 34.57
CA ASP A 925 -8.49 59.06 35.72
C ASP A 925 -9.35 57.80 35.55
N ILE A 926 -10.60 57.96 35.08
CA ILE A 926 -11.48 56.84 34.76
C ILE A 926 -10.87 55.95 33.67
N SER A 927 -10.24 56.56 32.65
CA SER A 927 -9.55 55.82 31.60
C SER A 927 -8.34 55.05 32.15
N LYS A 928 -7.55 55.66 33.05
CA LYS A 928 -6.42 54.99 33.73
C LYS A 928 -6.87 53.83 34.63
N LEU A 929 -7.95 54.00 35.39
CA LEU A 929 -8.51 52.96 36.24
C LEU A 929 -9.15 51.82 35.41
N SER A 930 -9.72 52.14 34.25
CA SER A 930 -10.28 51.14 33.32
C SER A 930 -9.19 50.21 32.76
N ILE A 931 -7.98 50.72 32.52
CA ILE A 931 -6.82 49.90 32.12
C ILE A 931 -6.52 48.86 33.21
N LEU A 932 -6.60 49.21 34.50
CA LEU A 932 -6.40 48.24 35.59
C LEU A 932 -7.47 47.15 35.58
N GLY A 933 -8.73 47.50 35.28
CA GLY A 933 -9.82 46.54 35.10
C GLY A 933 -9.61 45.58 33.93
N GLU A 934 -9.08 46.06 32.80
CA GLU A 934 -8.72 45.22 31.64
C GLU A 934 -7.53 44.29 31.94
N GLN A 935 -6.52 44.76 32.68
CA GLN A 935 -5.40 43.92 33.10
C GLN A 935 -5.85 42.82 34.07
N LEU A 936 -6.68 43.16 35.05
CA LEU A 936 -7.31 42.18 35.95
C LEU A 936 -8.13 41.13 35.18
N ALA A 937 -8.81 41.53 34.11
CA ALA A 937 -9.56 40.61 33.25
C ALA A 937 -8.64 39.54 32.64
N GLY A 938 -7.47 39.97 32.16
CA GLY A 938 -6.43 39.10 31.61
C GLY A 938 -5.81 38.16 32.65
N ILE A 939 -5.55 38.66 33.87
CA ILE A 939 -4.96 37.86 34.96
C ILE A 939 -5.93 36.78 35.44
N ILE A 940 -7.19 37.13 35.67
CA ILE A 940 -8.22 36.18 36.13
C ILE A 940 -8.45 35.10 35.07
N TYR A 941 -8.60 35.48 33.79
CA TYR A 941 -8.74 34.51 32.70
C TYR A 941 -7.47 33.67 32.49
N GLY A 942 -6.30 34.29 32.60
CA GLY A 942 -5.00 33.63 32.49
C GLY A 942 -4.79 32.57 33.57
N SER A 943 -5.21 32.84 34.81
CA SER A 943 -5.14 31.86 35.91
C SER A 943 -6.06 30.65 35.67
N ALA A 944 -7.26 30.86 35.12
CA ALA A 944 -8.19 29.79 34.77
C ALA A 944 -7.70 28.97 33.56
N LEU A 945 -7.17 29.64 32.54
CA LEU A 945 -6.59 29.01 31.35
C LEU A 945 -5.30 28.24 31.67
N PHE A 946 -4.48 28.74 32.60
CA PHE A 946 -3.28 28.05 33.07
C PHE A 946 -3.62 26.72 33.75
N GLN A 947 -4.66 26.69 34.59
CA GLN A 947 -5.14 25.43 35.18
C GLN A 947 -5.62 24.44 34.11
N GLU A 948 -6.33 24.89 33.08
CA GLU A 948 -6.84 24.04 32.00
C GLU A 948 -5.70 23.49 31.10
N LEU A 949 -4.69 24.33 30.83
CA LEU A 949 -3.46 23.95 30.13
C LEU A 949 -2.64 22.94 30.94
N GLU A 950 -2.54 23.11 32.25
CA GLU A 950 -1.81 22.21 33.13
C GLU A 950 -2.50 20.83 33.19
N ILE A 951 -3.83 20.79 33.26
CA ILE A 951 -4.61 19.54 33.16
C ILE A 951 -4.40 18.87 31.80
N SER A 952 -4.48 19.62 30.70
CA SER A 952 -4.28 19.08 29.35
C SER A 952 -2.85 18.57 29.13
N ARG A 953 -1.84 19.28 29.67
CA ARG A 953 -0.45 18.86 29.65
C ARG A 953 -0.24 17.57 30.46
N ASN A 954 -0.83 17.48 31.64
CA ASN A 954 -0.75 16.29 32.48
C ASN A 954 -1.41 15.08 31.79
N ILE A 955 -2.53 15.27 31.08
CA ILE A 955 -3.17 14.21 30.28
C ILE A 955 -2.26 13.77 29.11
N ALA A 956 -1.67 14.72 28.38
CA ALA A 956 -0.76 14.43 27.27
C ALA A 956 0.54 13.75 27.74
N GLU A 957 1.09 14.17 28.88
CA GLU A 957 2.23 13.51 29.54
C GLU A 957 1.86 12.11 30.02
N GLU A 958 0.66 11.91 30.58
CA GLU A 958 0.17 10.59 30.98
C GLU A 958 0.00 9.66 29.76
N GLU A 959 -0.55 10.14 28.65
CA GLU A 959 -0.66 9.36 27.39
C GLU A 959 0.70 9.04 26.79
N ARG A 960 1.61 10.02 26.77
CA ARG A 960 2.99 9.80 26.31
C ARG A 960 3.71 8.78 27.19
N ARG A 961 3.58 8.88 28.51
CA ARG A 961 4.16 7.93 29.48
C ARG A 961 3.56 6.53 29.31
N LYS A 962 2.26 6.41 29.02
CA LYS A 962 1.61 5.12 28.70
C LYS A 962 2.18 4.50 27.41
N ASN A 963 2.34 5.30 26.35
CA ASN A 963 2.92 4.83 25.09
C ASN A 963 4.40 4.44 25.23
N GLU A 964 5.18 5.22 25.96
CA GLU A 964 6.59 4.90 26.24
C GLU A 964 6.72 3.63 27.07
N LYS A 965 5.90 3.46 28.11
CA LYS A 965 5.86 2.24 28.93
C LYS A 965 5.52 0.99 28.10
N LEU A 966 4.59 1.08 27.16
CA LEU A 966 4.22 -0.05 26.29
C LEU A 966 5.35 -0.45 25.33
N LEU A 967 6.09 0.52 24.79
CA LEU A 967 7.22 0.21 23.91
C LEU A 967 8.36 -0.47 24.68
N LEU A 968 8.67 0.02 25.89
CA LEU A 968 9.69 -0.55 26.77
C LEU A 968 9.31 -1.93 27.34
N ASN A 969 8.03 -2.28 27.34
CA ASN A 969 7.57 -3.63 27.71
C ASN A 969 7.81 -4.68 26.61
N ILE A 970 8.07 -4.25 25.37
CA ILE A 970 8.18 -5.13 24.19
C ILE A 970 9.63 -5.20 23.68
N LEU A 971 10.38 -4.11 23.82
CA LEU A 971 11.76 -3.99 23.34
C LEU A 971 12.68 -3.59 24.50
N PRO A 972 13.93 -4.09 24.51
CA PRO A 972 14.94 -3.61 25.45
C PRO A 972 15.15 -2.10 25.32
N VAL A 973 15.47 -1.42 26.43
CA VAL A 973 15.57 0.05 26.51
C VAL A 973 16.47 0.62 25.39
N ASP A 974 17.68 0.09 25.24
CA ASP A 974 18.64 0.63 24.25
C ASP A 974 18.14 0.44 22.79
N ILE A 975 17.42 -0.66 22.52
CA ILE A 975 16.86 -0.98 21.20
C ILE A 975 15.62 -0.11 20.92
N ALA A 976 14.81 0.16 21.93
CA ALA A 976 13.65 1.04 21.83
C ALA A 976 14.06 2.50 21.58
N GLU A 977 15.15 2.95 22.20
CA GLU A 977 15.74 4.27 21.96
C GLU A 977 16.32 4.38 20.55
N GLU A 978 17.11 3.41 20.10
CA GLU A 978 17.64 3.40 18.73
C GLU A 978 16.53 3.40 17.68
N LEU A 979 15.46 2.60 17.88
CA LEU A 979 14.31 2.56 16.99
C LEU A 979 13.56 3.90 16.94
N LYS A 980 13.45 4.61 18.08
CA LYS A 980 12.84 5.95 18.14
C LYS A 980 13.67 7.00 17.41
N GLU A 981 14.99 6.95 17.53
CA GLU A 981 15.88 7.95 16.94
C GLU A 981 16.07 7.75 15.43
N LYS A 982 16.25 6.50 14.99
CA LYS A 982 16.63 6.18 13.60
C LYS A 982 15.49 5.63 12.75
N GLY A 983 14.37 5.24 13.36
CA GLY A 983 13.22 4.61 12.67
C GLY A 983 13.44 3.16 12.24
N ALA A 984 14.65 2.61 12.44
CA ALA A 984 15.01 1.22 12.19
C ALA A 984 16.23 0.82 13.05
N THR A 985 16.43 -0.48 13.29
CA THR A 985 17.59 -1.03 14.02
C THR A 985 18.27 -2.09 13.14
N GLU A 986 19.60 -2.10 13.10
CA GLU A 986 20.34 -3.13 12.36
C GLU A 986 20.57 -4.39 13.21
N PRO A 987 20.51 -5.61 12.63
CA PRO A 987 20.86 -6.83 13.35
C PRO A 987 22.33 -6.84 13.79
N VAL A 988 22.60 -7.22 15.04
CA VAL A 988 23.93 -7.24 15.64
C VAL A 988 24.39 -8.68 15.88
N LEU A 989 25.60 -9.02 15.43
CA LEU A 989 26.27 -10.28 15.77
C LEU A 989 26.90 -10.18 17.16
N TYR A 990 26.59 -11.12 18.04
CA TYR A 990 27.21 -11.32 19.34
C TYR A 990 28.04 -12.61 19.31
N GLU A 991 29.33 -12.50 19.64
CA GLU A 991 30.27 -13.61 19.51
C GLU A 991 30.13 -14.65 20.63
N ASN A 992 29.65 -14.24 21.80
CA ASN A 992 29.46 -15.13 22.94
C ASN A 992 28.26 -14.68 23.78
N VAL A 993 27.24 -15.54 23.87
CA VAL A 993 25.96 -15.32 24.55
C VAL A 993 25.52 -16.64 25.15
N SER A 994 24.94 -16.63 26.35
CA SER A 994 24.33 -17.82 26.95
C SER A 994 22.82 -17.81 26.74
N VAL A 995 22.30 -18.83 26.08
CA VAL A 995 20.87 -18.99 25.82
C VAL A 995 20.31 -20.08 26.74
N MET A 996 19.24 -19.76 27.46
CA MET A 996 18.52 -20.69 28.33
C MET A 996 17.15 -21.02 27.75
N PHE A 997 16.84 -22.30 27.70
CA PHE A 997 15.51 -22.84 27.41
C PHE A 997 14.96 -23.58 28.62
N THR A 998 13.66 -23.43 28.83
CA THR A 998 12.91 -24.21 29.81
C THR A 998 11.70 -24.85 29.15
N ASP A 999 11.26 -26.01 29.64
CA ASP A 999 10.06 -26.72 29.14
C ASP A 999 9.36 -27.45 30.28
N PHE A 1000 8.02 -27.41 30.31
CA PHE A 1000 7.23 -28.12 31.31
C PHE A 1000 6.95 -29.56 30.86
N LYS A 1001 7.59 -30.54 31.52
CA LYS A 1001 7.32 -31.94 31.24
C LYS A 1001 5.88 -32.30 31.60
N GLY A 1002 5.20 -32.96 30.66
CA GLY A 1002 3.83 -33.46 30.86
C GLY A 1002 2.76 -32.36 30.68
N PHE A 1003 3.12 -31.20 30.12
CA PHE A 1003 2.19 -30.09 29.89
C PHE A 1003 0.93 -30.53 29.16
N THR A 1004 1.04 -31.27 28.05
CA THR A 1004 -0.12 -31.76 27.28
C THR A 1004 -1.07 -32.63 28.11
N GLN A 1005 -0.53 -33.50 28.97
CA GLN A 1005 -1.32 -34.42 29.80
C GLN A 1005 -2.07 -33.66 30.92
N ILE A 1006 -1.44 -32.64 31.50
CA ILE A 1006 -2.05 -31.81 32.54
C ILE A 1006 -3.05 -30.81 31.94
N ALA A 1007 -2.79 -30.31 30.73
CA ALA A 1007 -3.69 -29.45 29.97
C ALA A 1007 -5.01 -30.13 29.57
N GLU A 1008 -5.04 -31.46 29.49
CA GLU A 1008 -6.28 -32.24 29.28
C GLU A 1008 -7.17 -32.34 30.52
N VAL A 1009 -6.60 -32.12 31.72
CA VAL A 1009 -7.29 -32.29 33.01
C VAL A 1009 -7.70 -30.95 33.63
N LEU A 1010 -6.94 -29.88 33.38
CA LEU A 1010 -7.24 -28.53 33.85
C LEU A 1010 -8.20 -27.80 32.90
N SER A 1011 -9.01 -26.88 33.45
CA SER A 1011 -9.73 -25.94 32.58
C SER A 1011 -8.74 -25.00 31.87
N PRO A 1012 -9.06 -24.49 30.66
CA PRO A 1012 -8.19 -23.54 29.97
C PRO A 1012 -7.84 -22.30 30.81
N GLN A 1013 -8.76 -21.81 31.63
CA GLN A 1013 -8.52 -20.67 32.52
C GLN A 1013 -7.52 -20.99 33.63
N GLU A 1014 -7.65 -22.15 34.27
CA GLU A 1014 -6.71 -22.59 35.34
C GLU A 1014 -5.33 -22.90 34.76
N LEU A 1015 -5.27 -23.54 33.60
CA LEU A 1015 -4.04 -23.81 32.88
C LEU A 1015 -3.27 -22.53 32.58
N ILE A 1016 -3.96 -21.52 32.03
CA ILE A 1016 -3.35 -20.22 31.69
C ILE A 1016 -2.91 -19.49 32.96
N ARG A 1017 -3.72 -19.49 34.03
CA ARG A 1017 -3.37 -18.83 35.29
C ARG A 1017 -2.11 -19.42 35.92
N ASP A 1018 -2.01 -20.74 35.94
CA ASP A 1018 -0.87 -21.44 36.54
C ASP A 1018 0.40 -21.27 35.68
N LEU A 1019 0.26 -21.28 34.35
CA LEU A 1019 1.36 -21.01 33.42
C LEU A 1019 1.85 -19.56 33.54
N ASP A 1020 0.93 -18.59 33.60
CA ASP A 1020 1.24 -17.16 33.78
C ASP A 1020 1.96 -16.91 35.10
N ALA A 1021 1.50 -17.53 36.20
CA ALA A 1021 2.17 -17.42 37.50
C ALA A 1021 3.64 -17.91 37.46
N CYS A 1022 3.93 -18.96 36.68
CA CYS A 1022 5.30 -19.44 36.51
C CYS A 1022 6.12 -18.46 35.66
N PHE A 1023 5.60 -18.01 34.52
CA PHE A 1023 6.32 -17.07 33.65
C PHE A 1023 6.55 -15.70 34.29
N VAL A 1024 5.60 -15.18 35.07
CA VAL A 1024 5.79 -13.94 35.84
C VAL A 1024 6.93 -14.10 36.85
N GLN A 1025 7.06 -15.27 37.48
CA GLN A 1025 8.17 -15.53 38.39
C GLN A 1025 9.50 -15.70 37.65
N PHE A 1026 9.50 -16.36 36.49
CA PHE A 1026 10.69 -16.48 35.65
C PHE A 1026 11.17 -15.12 35.18
N ASP A 1027 10.26 -14.24 34.73
CA ASP A 1027 10.57 -12.86 34.33
C ASP A 1027 11.31 -12.09 35.44
N LYS A 1028 10.83 -12.19 36.69
CA LYS A 1028 11.48 -11.56 37.86
C LYS A 1028 12.87 -12.11 38.13
N ILE A 1029 13.06 -13.42 37.95
CA ILE A 1029 14.35 -14.07 38.16
C ILE A 1029 15.32 -13.64 37.05
N THR A 1030 14.90 -13.71 35.78
CA THR A 1030 15.74 -13.31 34.65
C THR A 1030 16.15 -11.84 34.72
N GLU A 1031 15.24 -10.95 35.13
CA GLU A 1031 15.55 -9.53 35.33
C GLU A 1031 16.63 -9.32 36.40
N ARG A 1032 16.52 -10.02 37.54
CA ARG A 1032 17.52 -9.95 38.63
C ARG A 1032 18.92 -10.35 38.18
N TYR A 1033 19.01 -11.34 37.28
CA TYR A 1033 20.27 -11.84 36.72
C TYR A 1033 20.61 -11.23 35.36
N LYS A 1034 19.99 -10.10 34.97
CA LYS A 1034 20.33 -9.35 33.75
C LYS A 1034 20.23 -10.20 32.47
N LEU A 1035 19.30 -11.16 32.44
CA LEU A 1035 18.98 -11.95 31.27
C LEU A 1035 17.82 -11.30 30.53
N GLU A 1036 17.93 -11.20 29.21
CA GLU A 1036 16.87 -10.67 28.36
C GLU A 1036 15.86 -11.78 28.05
N LYS A 1037 14.59 -11.52 28.32
CA LYS A 1037 13.49 -12.39 27.90
C LYS A 1037 13.30 -12.25 26.39
N LEU A 1038 13.34 -13.36 25.68
CA LEU A 1038 13.16 -13.35 24.22
C LEU A 1038 11.72 -13.65 23.85
N LYS A 1039 11.20 -14.81 24.27
CA LYS A 1039 9.84 -15.24 23.96
C LYS A 1039 9.42 -16.45 24.79
N THR A 1040 8.12 -16.67 24.82
CA THR A 1040 7.49 -17.93 25.23
C THR A 1040 7.05 -18.69 23.99
N ILE A 1041 7.37 -19.98 23.90
CA ILE A 1041 6.99 -20.84 22.78
C ILE A 1041 6.09 -21.96 23.33
N GLY A 1042 4.79 -21.71 23.35
CA GLY A 1042 3.85 -22.59 24.04
C GLY A 1042 4.12 -22.60 25.54
N ASP A 1043 4.51 -23.76 26.06
CA ASP A 1043 4.92 -24.04 27.43
C ASP A 1043 6.42 -23.83 27.69
N SER A 1044 7.20 -23.49 26.65
CA SER A 1044 8.63 -23.21 26.79
C SER A 1044 8.91 -21.73 27.06
N TYR A 1045 9.88 -21.47 27.95
CA TYR A 1045 10.40 -20.13 28.24
C TYR A 1045 11.83 -19.98 27.71
N MET A 1046 12.10 -18.88 27.00
CA MET A 1046 13.41 -18.60 26.39
C MET A 1046 13.94 -17.23 26.81
N CYS A 1047 15.17 -17.21 27.32
CA CYS A 1047 15.91 -15.99 27.64
C CYS A 1047 17.39 -16.14 27.32
N ALA A 1048 18.13 -15.02 27.28
CA ALA A 1048 19.56 -15.03 27.01
C ALA A 1048 20.33 -13.99 27.82
N GLY A 1049 21.52 -14.35 28.28
CA GLY A 1049 22.47 -13.45 28.94
C GLY A 1049 23.55 -12.98 27.97
N GLY A 1050 23.98 -11.73 28.09
CA GLY A 1050 24.98 -11.11 27.21
C GLY A 1050 24.40 -10.32 26.04
N ILE A 1051 23.07 -10.19 25.99
CA ILE A 1051 22.31 -9.34 25.06
C ILE A 1051 21.24 -8.53 25.81
N PRO A 1052 20.83 -7.35 25.31
CA PRO A 1052 21.51 -6.57 24.27
C PRO A 1052 22.87 -6.01 24.74
N LYS A 1053 23.14 -6.00 26.05
CA LYS A 1053 24.42 -5.57 26.61
C LYS A 1053 25.38 -6.74 26.74
N ARG A 1054 26.50 -6.67 26.03
CA ARG A 1054 27.61 -7.62 26.19
C ARG A 1054 28.15 -7.56 27.61
N ASN A 1055 28.33 -8.70 28.24
CA ASN A 1055 29.01 -8.84 29.52
C ASN A 1055 29.89 -10.10 29.48
N GLN A 1056 30.78 -10.29 30.46
CA GLN A 1056 31.61 -11.50 30.58
C GLN A 1056 30.99 -12.54 31.53
N THR A 1057 29.99 -12.14 32.32
CA THR A 1057 29.35 -12.95 33.35
C THR A 1057 28.15 -13.75 32.85
N HIS A 1058 27.74 -13.60 31.59
CA HIS A 1058 26.47 -14.14 31.06
C HIS A 1058 26.23 -15.62 31.37
N ALA A 1059 27.26 -16.46 31.33
CA ALA A 1059 27.16 -17.88 31.64
C ALA A 1059 26.88 -18.11 33.14
N ILE A 1060 27.57 -17.38 34.02
CA ILE A 1060 27.36 -17.42 35.47
C ILE A 1060 25.97 -16.89 35.83
N ASP A 1061 25.58 -15.75 35.26
CA ASP A 1061 24.27 -15.13 35.44
C ASP A 1061 23.14 -16.09 35.01
N SER A 1062 23.31 -16.77 33.87
CA SER A 1062 22.34 -17.76 33.36
C SER A 1062 22.19 -18.97 34.28
N VAL A 1063 23.28 -19.46 34.86
CA VAL A 1063 23.26 -20.61 35.77
C VAL A 1063 22.65 -20.25 37.12
N LEU A 1064 22.93 -19.06 37.67
CA LEU A 1064 22.28 -18.58 38.89
C LEU A 1064 20.76 -18.45 38.71
N ALA A 1065 20.33 -17.87 37.59
CA ALA A 1065 18.91 -17.80 37.25
C ALA A 1065 18.28 -19.19 37.14
N ALA A 1066 18.96 -20.14 36.51
CA ALA A 1066 18.48 -21.52 36.39
C ALA A 1066 18.36 -22.22 37.76
N LEU A 1067 19.28 -21.98 38.68
CA LEU A 1067 19.20 -22.50 40.06
C LEU A 1067 18.00 -21.93 40.82
N GLU A 1068 17.72 -20.62 40.71
CA GLU A 1068 16.57 -20.00 41.35
C GLU A 1068 15.24 -20.47 40.71
N ILE A 1069 15.18 -20.60 39.38
CA ILE A 1069 14.02 -21.15 38.66
C ILE A 1069 13.77 -22.61 39.09
N GLN A 1070 14.81 -23.44 39.15
CA GLN A 1070 14.71 -24.83 39.60
C GLN A 1070 14.20 -24.91 41.04
N ALA A 1071 14.71 -24.06 41.94
CA ALA A 1071 14.28 -24.01 43.34
C ALA A 1071 12.79 -23.63 43.46
N PHE A 1072 12.35 -22.61 42.73
CA PHE A 1072 10.94 -22.20 42.68
C PHE A 1072 10.03 -23.34 42.18
N MET A 1073 10.42 -24.02 41.10
CA MET A 1073 9.64 -25.13 40.56
C MET A 1073 9.57 -26.32 41.52
N ASN A 1074 10.66 -26.61 42.23
CA ASN A 1074 10.67 -27.66 43.25
C ASN A 1074 9.76 -27.32 44.43
N LEU A 1075 9.74 -26.07 44.88
CA LEU A 1075 8.84 -25.60 45.92
C LEU A 1075 7.37 -25.68 45.48
N MET A 1076 7.07 -25.23 44.27
CA MET A 1076 5.72 -25.31 43.69
C MET A 1076 5.23 -26.76 43.58
N LYS A 1077 6.12 -27.67 43.17
CA LYS A 1077 5.86 -29.11 43.14
C LYS A 1077 5.53 -29.65 44.53
N GLN A 1078 6.29 -29.29 45.57
CA GLN A 1078 6.01 -29.71 46.94
C GLN A 1078 4.64 -29.21 47.43
N ILE A 1079 4.38 -27.90 47.31
CA ILE A 1079 3.11 -27.28 47.74
C ILE A 1079 1.91 -27.94 47.05
N LYS A 1080 1.98 -28.15 45.73
CA LYS A 1080 0.89 -28.76 44.98
C LYS A 1080 0.72 -30.24 45.29
N ALA A 1081 1.82 -30.97 45.48
CA ALA A 1081 1.78 -32.38 45.89
C ALA A 1081 1.11 -32.54 47.27
N ASP A 1082 1.43 -31.68 48.24
CA ASP A 1082 0.82 -31.70 49.58
C ASP A 1082 -0.69 -31.40 49.55
N GLN A 1083 -1.14 -30.64 48.53
CA GLN A 1083 -2.54 -30.31 48.30
C GLN A 1083 -3.28 -31.32 47.39
N GLY A 1084 -2.59 -32.36 46.90
CA GLY A 1084 -3.16 -33.31 45.94
C GLY A 1084 -3.49 -32.71 44.57
N LEU A 1085 -2.86 -31.58 44.20
CA LEU A 1085 -3.07 -30.89 42.92
C LEU A 1085 -2.04 -31.32 41.86
N PRO A 1086 -2.39 -31.30 40.56
CA PRO A 1086 -1.44 -31.58 39.49
C PRO A 1086 -0.35 -30.51 39.41
N PHE A 1087 0.90 -30.94 39.22
CA PHE A 1087 2.09 -30.08 39.15
C PHE A 1087 2.94 -30.39 37.92
N TRP A 1088 3.73 -29.42 37.47
CA TRP A 1088 4.72 -29.61 36.41
C TRP A 1088 6.12 -29.81 36.96
N GLU A 1089 6.91 -30.57 36.21
CA GLU A 1089 8.35 -30.61 36.38
C GLU A 1089 9.00 -29.82 35.25
N LEU A 1090 10.08 -29.09 35.52
CA LEU A 1090 10.75 -28.25 34.53
C LEU A 1090 12.02 -28.93 34.03
N ARG A 1091 12.22 -28.92 32.71
CA ARG A 1091 13.54 -29.17 32.10
C ARG A 1091 14.23 -27.84 31.85
N LEU A 1092 15.53 -27.79 32.10
CA LEU A 1092 16.37 -26.59 31.96
C LEU A 1092 17.59 -26.92 31.11
N GLY A 1093 17.82 -26.14 30.05
CA GLY A 1093 18.94 -26.29 29.15
C GLY A 1093 19.65 -24.97 28.88
N ILE A 1094 20.98 -24.94 29.01
CA ILE A 1094 21.80 -23.75 28.72
C ILE A 1094 22.92 -24.11 27.75
N HIS A 1095 23.14 -23.25 26.75
CA HIS A 1095 24.29 -23.33 25.86
C HIS A 1095 24.86 -21.94 25.58
N SER A 1096 26.18 -21.86 25.44
CA SER A 1096 26.93 -20.63 25.17
C SER A 1096 27.56 -20.66 23.78
N GLY A 1097 27.39 -19.60 22.99
CA GLY A 1097 27.98 -19.49 21.65
C GLY A 1097 27.55 -18.22 20.89
N PRO A 1098 27.98 -18.07 19.63
CA PRO A 1098 27.68 -16.88 18.83
C PRO A 1098 26.23 -16.89 18.30
N LEU A 1099 25.59 -15.72 18.23
CA LEU A 1099 24.27 -15.53 17.61
C LEU A 1099 24.08 -14.10 17.09
N VAL A 1100 23.11 -13.90 16.20
CA VAL A 1100 22.67 -12.57 15.74
C VAL A 1100 21.39 -12.19 16.48
N ALA A 1101 21.29 -10.97 16.99
CA ALA A 1101 20.07 -10.43 17.60
C ALA A 1101 19.60 -9.16 16.88
N GLY A 1102 18.29 -8.92 16.81
CA GLY A 1102 17.75 -7.76 16.11
C GLY A 1102 16.23 -7.68 16.15
N VAL A 1103 15.67 -6.55 15.69
CA VAL A 1103 14.22 -6.32 15.63
C VAL A 1103 13.65 -6.78 14.29
N ILE A 1104 12.56 -7.54 14.33
CA ILE A 1104 11.79 -7.98 13.16
C ILE A 1104 10.35 -7.46 13.21
N GLY A 1105 9.80 -7.14 12.03
CA GLY A 1105 8.38 -6.80 11.84
C GLY A 1105 8.12 -5.30 11.70
N GLU A 1106 7.15 -4.93 10.85
CA GLU A 1106 6.77 -3.52 10.58
C GLU A 1106 5.58 -3.06 11.44
N LYS A 1107 4.69 -3.98 11.82
CA LYS A 1107 3.48 -3.70 12.61
C LYS A 1107 3.49 -4.33 14.00
N LYS A 1108 4.35 -5.32 14.21
CA LYS A 1108 4.56 -6.05 15.47
C LYS A 1108 6.05 -6.24 15.63
N PHE A 1109 6.71 -5.24 16.24
CA PHE A 1109 8.14 -5.32 16.52
C PHE A 1109 8.40 -6.42 17.54
N ALA A 1110 9.41 -7.26 17.29
CA ALA A 1110 9.90 -8.24 18.23
C ALA A 1110 11.44 -8.25 18.19
N TYR A 1111 12.08 -8.15 19.34
CA TYR A 1111 13.52 -8.37 19.47
C TYR A 1111 13.77 -9.88 19.60
N ASP A 1112 14.54 -10.46 18.68
CA ASP A 1112 14.72 -11.90 18.59
C ASP A 1112 16.17 -12.26 18.23
N VAL A 1113 16.51 -13.54 18.35
CA VAL A 1113 17.84 -14.09 18.11
C VAL A 1113 17.83 -15.22 17.08
N TRP A 1114 18.88 -15.28 16.28
CA TRP A 1114 19.08 -16.29 15.24
C TRP A 1114 20.51 -16.82 15.28
N GLY A 1115 20.65 -18.14 15.21
CA GLY A 1115 21.96 -18.77 15.18
C GLY A 1115 21.90 -20.23 15.61
N ASP A 1116 22.99 -20.94 15.34
CA ASP A 1116 23.12 -22.34 15.73
C ASP A 1116 23.11 -22.54 17.25
N THR A 1117 23.63 -21.56 18.00
CA THR A 1117 23.60 -21.48 19.47
C THR A 1117 22.18 -21.65 20.03
N VAL A 1118 21.18 -21.04 19.40
CA VAL A 1118 19.76 -21.14 19.81
C VAL A 1118 19.25 -22.57 19.66
N ASN A 1119 19.57 -23.21 18.54
CA ASN A 1119 19.18 -24.60 18.29
C ASN A 1119 19.85 -25.55 19.27
N THR A 1120 21.14 -25.35 19.57
CA THR A 1120 21.89 -26.16 20.53
C THR A 1120 21.36 -26.01 21.95
N ALA A 1121 21.02 -24.79 22.38
CA ALA A 1121 20.39 -24.55 23.69
C ALA A 1121 19.05 -25.29 23.84
N SER A 1122 18.20 -25.28 22.81
CA SER A 1122 16.96 -26.09 22.79
C SER A 1122 17.23 -27.60 22.84
N ARG A 1123 18.36 -28.07 22.31
CA ARG A 1123 18.79 -29.48 22.47
C ARG A 1123 19.26 -29.79 23.88
N MET A 1124 19.90 -28.85 24.56
CA MET A 1124 20.27 -29.02 25.97
C MET A 1124 19.03 -29.17 26.85
N GLU A 1125 17.97 -28.41 26.58
CA GLU A 1125 16.70 -28.53 27.31
C GLU A 1125 16.04 -29.88 27.01
N SER A 1126 15.80 -30.20 25.73
CA SER A 1126 15.04 -31.39 25.35
C SER A 1126 15.72 -32.71 25.69
N SER A 1127 17.06 -32.70 25.82
CA SER A 1127 17.89 -33.83 26.30
C SER A 1127 18.16 -33.77 27.81
N GLY A 1128 17.58 -32.78 28.50
CA GLY A 1128 17.64 -32.56 29.93
C GLY A 1128 16.71 -33.48 30.72
N THR A 1129 17.09 -33.74 31.98
CA THR A 1129 16.27 -34.49 32.91
C THR A 1129 15.42 -33.52 33.73
N PRO A 1130 14.12 -33.79 33.92
CA PRO A 1130 13.25 -32.93 34.71
C PRO A 1130 13.82 -32.69 36.10
N GLY A 1131 13.74 -31.45 36.56
CA GLY A 1131 14.28 -31.02 37.85
C GLY A 1131 15.81 -30.90 37.88
N LYS A 1132 16.54 -31.11 36.77
CA LYS A 1132 17.99 -30.87 36.67
C LYS A 1132 18.30 -29.75 35.67
N ILE A 1133 19.42 -29.05 35.90
CA ILE A 1133 19.95 -28.01 35.00
C ILE A 1133 20.98 -28.66 34.09
N ASN A 1134 20.71 -28.73 32.79
CA ASN A 1134 21.59 -29.33 31.80
C ASN A 1134 22.35 -28.25 31.01
N VAL A 1135 23.67 -28.41 30.87
CA VAL A 1135 24.53 -27.46 30.17
C VAL A 1135 25.43 -28.18 29.16
N SER A 1136 25.82 -27.50 28.08
CA SER A 1136 26.79 -28.02 27.11
C SER A 1136 28.22 -27.93 27.63
N GLY A 1137 29.17 -28.58 26.93
CA GLY A 1137 30.61 -28.44 27.21
C GLY A 1137 31.11 -27.00 27.15
N GLU A 1138 30.65 -26.22 26.16
CA GLU A 1138 31.03 -24.81 26.02
C GLU A 1138 30.56 -23.96 27.21
N THR A 1139 29.35 -24.20 27.71
CA THR A 1139 28.87 -23.51 28.92
C THR A 1139 29.62 -24.00 30.16
N TYR A 1140 29.90 -25.31 30.26
CA TYR A 1140 30.67 -25.89 31.37
C TYR A 1140 32.05 -25.23 31.50
N ASP A 1141 32.77 -25.05 30.39
CA ASP A 1141 34.09 -24.42 30.40
C ASP A 1141 34.09 -23.00 30.97
N MET A 1142 32.96 -22.28 30.85
CA MET A 1142 32.81 -20.93 31.40
C MET A 1142 32.42 -20.89 32.88
N ILE A 1143 31.95 -22.00 33.46
CA ILE A 1143 31.35 -22.01 34.82
C ILE A 1143 32.03 -22.98 35.80
N LYS A 1144 32.84 -23.92 35.31
CA LYS A 1144 33.45 -25.02 36.09
C LYS A 1144 34.29 -24.57 37.28
N ASP A 1145 34.77 -23.33 37.28
CA ASP A 1145 35.57 -22.80 38.39
C ASP A 1145 34.70 -22.43 39.59
N VAL A 1146 33.42 -22.10 39.36
CA VAL A 1146 32.51 -21.56 40.38
C VAL A 1146 31.42 -22.56 40.77
N PHE A 1147 30.98 -23.39 39.82
CA PHE A 1147 29.89 -24.34 40.02
C PHE A 1147 30.41 -25.78 40.07
N GLU A 1148 29.77 -26.59 40.90
CA GLU A 1148 29.95 -28.03 40.92
C GLU A 1148 29.07 -28.66 39.83
N CYS A 1149 29.70 -29.38 38.91
CA CYS A 1149 29.04 -29.97 37.76
C CYS A 1149 29.32 -31.48 37.67
N GLU A 1150 28.30 -32.26 37.30
CA GLU A 1150 28.37 -33.70 37.09
C GLU A 1150 28.42 -34.00 35.58
N TYR A 1151 29.46 -34.70 35.12
CA TYR A 1151 29.58 -35.08 33.70
C TYR A 1151 28.56 -36.17 33.32
N ARG A 1152 27.82 -35.96 32.23
CA ARG A 1152 26.78 -36.89 31.75
C ARG A 1152 27.23 -37.82 30.63
N GLY A 1153 28.44 -37.65 30.10
CA GLY A 1153 28.85 -38.30 28.87
C GLY A 1153 28.39 -37.56 27.61
N LYS A 1154 28.68 -38.18 26.46
CA LYS A 1154 28.24 -37.72 25.15
C LYS A 1154 26.82 -38.19 24.89
N VAL A 1155 25.89 -37.25 24.73
CA VAL A 1155 24.47 -37.53 24.45
C VAL A 1155 24.18 -37.21 22.99
N ASN A 1156 23.55 -38.15 22.29
CA ASN A 1156 23.17 -37.95 20.89
C ASN A 1156 21.99 -36.95 20.78
N ALA A 1157 22.29 -35.71 20.44
CA ALA A 1157 21.32 -34.67 20.23
C ALA A 1157 20.81 -34.67 18.78
N LYS A 1158 19.49 -34.59 18.62
CA LYS A 1158 18.82 -34.63 17.30
C LYS A 1158 19.40 -33.58 16.34
N ASN A 1159 19.92 -34.05 15.21
CA ASN A 1159 20.60 -33.28 14.15
C ASN A 1159 21.92 -32.58 14.57
N LYS A 1160 22.51 -32.99 15.71
CA LYS A 1160 23.79 -32.49 16.22
C LYS A 1160 24.84 -33.58 16.44
N GLY A 1161 24.41 -34.84 16.53
CA GLY A 1161 25.30 -35.94 16.87
C GLY A 1161 25.60 -35.97 18.37
N GLU A 1162 26.74 -36.56 18.73
CA GLU A 1162 27.17 -36.70 20.12
C GLU A 1162 27.71 -35.38 20.69
N VAL A 1163 27.02 -34.83 21.70
CA VAL A 1163 27.40 -33.58 22.39
C VAL A 1163 27.70 -33.88 23.86
N GLU A 1164 28.80 -33.33 24.38
CA GLU A 1164 29.16 -33.43 25.79
C GLU A 1164 28.21 -32.57 26.63
N MET A 1165 27.64 -33.17 27.69
CA MET A 1165 26.68 -32.51 28.56
C MET A 1165 27.05 -32.67 30.03
N PHE A 1166 26.66 -31.70 30.84
CA PHE A 1166 26.90 -31.67 32.28
C PHE A 1166 25.63 -31.27 33.03
N TYR A 1167 25.42 -31.81 34.23
CA TYR A 1167 24.43 -31.26 35.15
C TYR A 1167 25.09 -30.28 36.11
N VAL A 1168 24.47 -29.13 36.33
CA VAL A 1168 24.88 -28.22 37.41
C VAL A 1168 24.21 -28.68 38.71
N LEU A 1169 25.01 -28.92 39.75
CA LEU A 1169 24.54 -29.35 41.07
C LEU A 1169 24.33 -28.16 42.03
N GLY A 1170 25.16 -27.13 41.89
CA GLY A 1170 25.12 -25.92 42.73
C GLY A 1170 26.47 -25.20 42.68
N LEU A 1171 26.61 -24.18 43.53
CA LEU A 1171 27.88 -23.51 43.80
C LEU A 1171 28.84 -24.47 44.52
N LYS A 1172 30.13 -24.35 44.23
CA LYS A 1172 31.15 -25.03 45.04
C LYS A 1172 31.11 -24.52 46.48
N THR A 1173 31.52 -25.37 47.42
CA THR A 1173 31.44 -25.09 48.87
C THR A 1173 32.13 -23.78 49.25
N GLU A 1174 33.26 -23.45 48.62
CA GLU A 1174 34.01 -22.21 48.85
C GLU A 1174 33.31 -20.94 48.37
N PHE A 1175 32.30 -21.07 47.50
CA PHE A 1175 31.52 -19.98 46.91
C PHE A 1175 30.06 -19.92 47.42
N SER A 1176 29.65 -20.87 48.28
CA SER A 1176 28.30 -20.90 48.84
C SER A 1176 28.24 -20.47 50.31
N LEU A 1177 27.15 -19.80 50.69
CA LEU A 1177 26.85 -19.35 52.05
C LEU A 1177 26.11 -20.41 52.87
N SER A 1178 25.39 -21.33 52.21
CA SER A 1178 24.47 -22.28 52.82
C SER A 1178 24.72 -23.70 52.29
N GLU A 1179 24.33 -24.71 53.07
CA GLU A 1179 24.45 -26.13 52.67
C GLU A 1179 23.62 -26.47 51.41
N ASP A 1180 22.66 -25.62 51.05
CA ASP A 1180 21.85 -25.78 49.84
C ASP A 1180 22.62 -25.52 48.53
N LYS A 1181 23.87 -25.04 48.61
CA LYS A 1181 24.75 -24.74 47.47
C LYS A 1181 24.16 -23.74 46.46
N ARG A 1182 23.20 -22.90 46.86
CA ARG A 1182 22.52 -21.96 45.94
C ARG A 1182 22.83 -20.52 46.23
N THR A 1183 23.02 -20.19 47.50
CA THR A 1183 23.27 -18.82 47.93
C THR A 1183 24.76 -18.48 47.81
N PRO A 1184 25.15 -17.45 47.05
CA PRO A 1184 26.55 -17.04 46.95
C PRO A 1184 27.08 -16.40 48.25
N ASN A 1185 28.33 -16.68 48.61
CA ASN A 1185 29.04 -16.02 49.71
C ASN A 1185 29.92 -14.85 49.24
N GLU A 1186 30.67 -14.21 50.15
CA GLU A 1186 31.55 -13.09 49.80
C GLU A 1186 32.66 -13.45 48.79
N ASN A 1187 33.18 -14.68 48.84
CA ASN A 1187 34.22 -15.11 47.91
C ASN A 1187 33.69 -15.18 46.47
N PHE A 1188 32.41 -15.57 46.31
CA PHE A 1188 31.75 -15.57 45.00
C PHE A 1188 31.67 -14.15 44.45
N TRP A 1189 31.21 -13.18 45.25
CA TRP A 1189 31.05 -11.81 44.79
C TRP A 1189 32.38 -11.17 44.42
N LYS A 1190 33.46 -11.44 45.18
CA LYS A 1190 34.81 -11.01 44.79
C LYS A 1190 35.23 -11.58 43.44
N TYR A 1191 35.00 -12.88 43.20
CA TYR A 1191 35.30 -13.51 41.91
C TYR A 1191 34.42 -12.92 40.78
N TYR A 1192 33.13 -12.76 41.03
CA TYR A 1192 32.18 -12.17 40.09
C TYR A 1192 32.58 -10.74 39.70
N GLU A 1193 33.00 -9.90 40.65
CA GLU A 1193 33.49 -8.54 40.39
C GLU A 1193 34.75 -8.52 39.52
N THR A 1194 35.66 -9.48 39.70
CA THR A 1194 36.85 -9.58 38.84
C THR A 1194 36.49 -9.86 37.38
N LEU A 1195 35.42 -10.63 37.14
CA LEU A 1195 34.91 -10.92 35.79
C LEU A 1195 34.00 -9.81 35.24
N ALA A 1196 33.19 -9.17 36.08
CA ALA A 1196 32.27 -8.11 35.68
C ALA A 1196 32.98 -6.79 35.31
N GLY A 1197 34.24 -6.63 35.75
CA GLY A 1197 34.96 -5.36 35.75
C GLY A 1197 34.48 -4.45 36.89
N MET A 1198 35.38 -3.74 37.57
CA MET A 1198 35.06 -2.88 38.72
C MET A 1198 33.82 -2.00 38.43
N ARG A 1199 32.75 -2.13 39.23
CA ARG A 1199 31.64 -1.18 39.25
C ARG A 1199 31.69 -0.33 40.50
N GLU A 1200 31.48 0.97 40.31
CA GLU A 1200 31.14 1.92 41.37
C GLU A 1200 29.99 1.37 42.23
N HIS A 1201 30.20 1.44 43.54
CA HIS A 1201 29.27 1.04 44.57
C HIS A 1201 27.90 1.72 44.42
N VAL A 1202 26.83 0.93 44.46
CA VAL A 1202 25.55 1.39 45.01
C VAL A 1202 25.16 0.39 46.09
N ALA A 1203 25.08 0.91 47.32
CA ALA A 1203 24.72 0.21 48.54
C ALA A 1203 23.23 -0.12 48.62
#